data_AF-A0A6L7GLF0-F1
#
_entry.id   AF-A0A6L7GLF0-F1
#
_cell.length_a   1.000
_cell.length_b   1.000
_cell.length_c   1.000
_cell.angle_alpha   90.00
_cell.angle_beta   90.00
_cell.angle_gamma   90.00
#
_symmetry.space_group_name_H-M   'P 1'
#
loop_
_entity.id
_entity.type
_entity.pdbx_description
1 polymer ?
#
loop_
_entity_poly.entity_id
_entity_poly.type
_entity_poly.pdbx_seq_one_letter_code
_entity_poly.pdbx_strand_id
1 'polypeptide(L)'
;MKRLLIAASLIVLVSAASATAQDERPLSETCPDLTAEEIEAIENYQGQFSENAWYARAYCVSVEEAERRMEIQNRGAIGPRTEPGPAPLPPAPDADLGTLQATLREKEADTFAGLWIQHEPTYGVAVAFTRNAAATLGRYTSDPLFTPVERSGPTLIELRATQDRIVKDLIRLGFAWNGAGASEITGKVEIDLAQSAGPIREAAARGEIDIPDYVVFKEPAPFPIAAPPVPSGDTRVRSFPQFARRTDGGISTLVGVPDVPARLTLRDGCLWLEPEGEEPKIAVWEQHEAIDLTDPERVAIMNRFSGAKVVADSDVVLMGLQPGEVTPPTDVIGSEGCPGPYRVVRGIVPRELWDAQRRESGIAGRQQELGSRAAAEADYTADMARVAELRAWRGGILPERGDVVAQIYIDENKGTAHMFHTGAATREQLVPSALRPFVTAQIVPQGGRALSRARDDIAAQMAQASLTGDIYVEPIGGYVGVRVSDLASFSQAAVEGRLVIPPFVRLEMDNQSAVYRQDIALRRDPEAIWYPLEAHPDFAAIRALVAETPIMRPEPPRPGEIEGRLIAQKPSPAGSLQQTHFLIAFGRSLREIEALRAAGFDPITAQEDMNGRQTVQTRALVASDIVVAESVGIDIADSGSDGFSSSVRWRVVEVLKGSASVGGELRQRLASGERTDEAGVTRYGQGMDEPVLLPGLPNALEPGSRWVLHLSDALYRHMSFVQGGEGAARTEGKWLVATSTPPARLDADDIARPVSLYPEPMSLVDLREAIAPIQTALVSAGLVEGAQ
;
A
#
# COMPACT_ATOMS: atom_id res chain seq x y z
N MET A 1 1.26 5.23 -4.18
CA MET A 1 1.75 4.01 -3.50
C MET A 1 1.34 4.00 -2.02
N LYS A 2 0.04 3.87 -1.73
CA LYS A 2 -0.54 3.59 -0.39
C LYS A 2 -1.68 2.58 -0.57
N ARG A 3 -1.37 1.41 -1.14
CA ARG A 3 -2.32 0.32 -1.36
C ARG A 3 -1.66 -0.97 -0.90
N LEU A 4 -1.86 -1.32 0.36
CA LEU A 4 -1.62 -2.65 0.96
C LEU A 4 -1.89 -2.54 2.46
N LEU A 5 -3.15 -2.50 2.88
CA LEU A 5 -3.50 -2.60 4.30
C LEU A 5 -4.88 -3.25 4.51
N ILE A 6 -5.09 -4.43 3.91
CA ILE A 6 -6.04 -5.43 4.39
C ILE A 6 -5.41 -6.82 4.17
N ALA A 7 -4.48 -7.17 5.06
CA ALA A 7 -4.02 -8.51 5.43
C ALA A 7 -2.78 -8.31 6.32
N ALA A 8 -2.98 -7.72 7.50
CA ALA A 8 -1.91 -7.55 8.48
C ALA A 8 -2.42 -8.00 9.83
N SER A 9 -2.55 -9.31 9.97
CA SER A 9 -2.49 -9.99 11.25
C SER A 9 -1.78 -11.31 10.98
N LEU A 10 -0.54 -11.39 11.48
CA LEU A 10 0.38 -12.54 11.43
C LEU A 10 1.03 -12.87 10.07
N ILE A 11 1.77 -11.91 9.52
CA ILE A 11 3.04 -12.22 8.85
C ILE A 11 4.09 -11.32 9.48
N VAL A 12 4.83 -11.85 10.46
CA VAL A 12 6.12 -11.27 10.85
C VAL A 12 7.09 -11.66 9.74
N LEU A 13 7.09 -10.91 8.64
CA LEU A 13 8.27 -10.83 7.78
C LEU A 13 9.28 -10.04 8.60
N VAL A 14 10.18 -10.75 9.28
CA VAL A 14 11.44 -10.17 9.70
C VAL A 14 12.05 -9.62 8.41
N SER A 15 12.14 -8.29 8.35
CA SER A 15 12.93 -7.57 7.37
C SER A 15 14.37 -8.05 7.50
N ALA A 16 14.72 -9.11 6.78
CA ALA A 16 16.08 -9.32 6.34
C ALA A 16 16.44 -8.08 5.55
N ALA A 17 17.46 -7.37 6.03
CA ALA A 17 18.05 -6.26 5.31
C ALA A 17 18.23 -6.66 3.84
N SER A 18 18.01 -5.71 2.94
CA SER A 18 18.42 -5.82 1.54
C SER A 18 19.94 -5.98 1.51
N ALA A 19 20.41 -7.21 1.73
CA ALA A 19 21.75 -7.59 1.39
C ALA A 19 21.80 -7.52 -0.14
N THR A 20 22.57 -6.55 -0.62
CA THR A 20 23.21 -6.58 -1.93
C THR A 20 23.45 -8.01 -2.36
N ALA A 21 22.96 -8.40 -3.55
CA ALA A 21 23.31 -9.65 -4.21
C ALA A 21 24.81 -9.65 -4.56
N GLN A 22 25.64 -9.85 -3.53
CA GLN A 22 27.08 -10.04 -3.60
C GLN A 22 27.38 -11.31 -2.79
N ASP A 23 27.82 -12.34 -3.50
CA ASP A 23 28.35 -13.61 -2.99
C ASP A 23 27.49 -14.35 -1.95
N GLU A 24 26.40 -15.00 -2.39
CA GLU A 24 25.80 -16.07 -1.59
C GLU A 24 26.79 -17.23 -1.48
N ARG A 25 27.42 -17.39 -0.31
CA ARG A 25 28.23 -18.56 0.00
C ARG A 25 27.38 -19.84 -0.10
N PRO A 26 27.96 -20.98 -0.51
CA PRO A 26 27.25 -22.25 -0.58
C PRO A 26 26.58 -22.61 0.76
N LEU A 27 25.44 -23.32 0.70
CA LEU A 27 24.73 -23.78 1.90
C LEU A 27 25.61 -24.67 2.80
N SER A 28 26.53 -25.42 2.21
CA SER A 28 27.52 -26.23 2.92
C SER A 28 28.49 -25.43 3.81
N GLU A 29 28.66 -24.12 3.54
CA GLU A 29 29.51 -23.23 4.35
C GLU A 29 28.70 -22.40 5.36
N THR A 30 27.43 -22.13 5.05
CA THR A 30 26.57 -21.23 5.85
C THR A 30 25.68 -21.98 6.84
N CYS A 31 25.36 -23.25 6.55
CA CYS A 31 24.54 -24.12 7.38
C CYS A 31 25.29 -25.44 7.66
N PRO A 32 26.27 -25.44 8.57
CA PRO A 32 27.18 -26.58 8.78
C PRO A 32 26.48 -27.83 9.34
N ASP A 33 25.28 -27.67 9.90
CA ASP A 33 24.50 -28.75 10.52
C ASP A 33 23.58 -29.48 9.51
N LEU A 34 23.50 -29.02 8.25
CA LEU A 34 22.74 -29.70 7.20
C LEU A 34 23.57 -30.78 6.52
N THR A 35 22.93 -31.91 6.23
CA THR A 35 23.52 -32.97 5.41
C THR A 35 23.57 -32.58 3.93
N ALA A 36 24.43 -33.24 3.16
CA ALA A 36 24.52 -33.01 1.71
C ALA A 36 23.20 -33.30 0.98
N GLU A 37 22.43 -34.29 1.45
CA GLU A 37 21.12 -34.65 0.88
C GLU A 37 20.06 -33.56 1.17
N GLU A 38 20.07 -32.97 2.38
CA GLU A 38 19.19 -31.86 2.72
C GLU A 38 19.55 -30.59 1.94
N ILE A 39 20.84 -30.32 1.74
CA ILE A 39 21.31 -29.22 0.89
C ILE A 39 20.83 -29.42 -0.55
N GLU A 40 20.99 -30.61 -1.12
CA GLU A 40 20.50 -30.93 -2.46
C GLU A 40 18.98 -30.78 -2.57
N ALA A 41 18.23 -31.21 -1.55
CA ALA A 41 16.78 -31.06 -1.49
C ALA A 41 16.32 -29.61 -1.41
N ILE A 42 17.11 -28.71 -0.81
CA ILE A 42 16.85 -27.26 -0.77
C ILE A 42 17.18 -26.63 -2.14
N GLU A 43 18.36 -26.91 -2.70
CA GLU A 43 18.85 -26.28 -3.92
C GLU A 43 18.08 -26.72 -5.17
N ASN A 44 17.60 -27.97 -5.20
CA ASN A 44 16.87 -28.56 -6.33
C ASN A 44 15.39 -28.83 -6.01
N TYR A 45 14.81 -28.11 -5.05
CA TYR A 45 13.44 -28.35 -4.61
C TYR A 45 12.40 -28.25 -5.76
N GLN A 46 11.60 -29.30 -5.93
CA GLN A 46 10.49 -29.36 -6.90
C GLN A 46 9.13 -29.61 -6.25
N GLY A 47 9.01 -29.46 -4.93
CA GLY A 47 7.75 -29.69 -4.23
C GLY A 47 6.74 -28.55 -4.44
N GLN A 48 5.54 -28.76 -3.90
CA GLN A 48 4.37 -27.91 -4.15
C GLN A 48 4.52 -26.47 -3.65
N PHE A 49 5.32 -26.25 -2.60
CA PHE A 49 5.44 -24.96 -1.89
C PHE A 49 6.88 -24.46 -1.91
N SER A 50 7.25 -23.71 -2.95
CA SER A 50 8.62 -23.20 -3.14
C SER A 50 9.16 -22.43 -1.94
N GLU A 51 8.29 -21.80 -1.15
CA GLU A 51 8.64 -21.09 0.08
C GLU A 51 9.25 -21.99 1.17
N ASN A 52 9.01 -23.32 1.14
CA ASN A 52 9.61 -24.26 2.08
C ASN A 52 11.13 -24.32 1.90
N ALA A 53 11.62 -24.31 0.65
CA ALA A 53 13.05 -24.28 0.36
C ALA A 53 13.70 -22.96 0.78
N TRP A 54 12.97 -21.86 0.66
CA TRP A 54 13.44 -20.53 1.06
C TRP A 54 13.54 -20.42 2.58
N TYR A 55 12.54 -20.91 3.28
CA TYR A 55 12.53 -20.99 4.74
C TYR A 55 13.64 -21.91 5.25
N ALA A 56 13.79 -23.11 4.65
CA ALA A 56 14.85 -24.06 4.95
C ALA A 56 16.25 -23.42 4.84
N ARG A 57 16.49 -22.71 3.75
CA ARG A 57 17.73 -21.96 3.50
C ARG A 57 17.96 -20.86 4.55
N ALA A 58 16.94 -20.07 4.87
CA ALA A 58 17.06 -18.94 5.77
C ALA A 58 17.33 -19.35 7.23
N TYR A 59 16.79 -20.48 7.66
CA TYR A 59 16.88 -20.96 9.05
C TYR A 59 17.82 -22.16 9.23
N CYS A 60 18.58 -22.54 8.19
CA CYS A 60 19.48 -23.69 8.19
C CYS A 60 18.81 -24.98 8.71
N VAL A 61 17.62 -25.30 8.18
CA VAL A 61 16.88 -26.53 8.50
C VAL A 61 16.56 -27.31 7.24
N SER A 62 16.23 -28.59 7.37
CA SER A 62 15.76 -29.39 6.24
C SER A 62 14.44 -28.85 5.68
N VAL A 63 14.13 -29.19 4.43
CA VAL A 63 12.84 -28.84 3.80
C VAL A 63 11.65 -29.42 4.58
N GLU A 64 11.80 -30.63 5.12
CA GLU A 64 10.79 -31.29 5.95
C GLU A 64 10.54 -30.51 7.26
N GLU A 65 11.60 -30.09 7.94
CA GLU A 65 11.48 -29.27 9.15
C GLU A 65 10.93 -27.87 8.83
N ALA A 66 11.31 -27.27 7.70
CA ALA A 66 10.71 -26.03 7.23
C ALA A 66 9.20 -26.18 7.00
N GLU A 67 8.77 -27.24 6.34
CA GLU A 67 7.35 -27.55 6.12
C GLU A 67 6.61 -27.70 7.45
N ARG A 68 7.16 -28.46 8.40
CA ARG A 68 6.59 -28.62 9.75
C ARG A 68 6.44 -27.29 10.48
N ARG A 69 7.46 -26.42 10.42
CA ARG A 69 7.45 -25.10 11.07
C ARG A 69 6.44 -24.16 10.42
N MET A 70 6.39 -24.12 9.10
CA MET A 70 5.42 -23.31 8.37
C MET A 70 3.99 -23.79 8.63
N GLU A 71 3.76 -25.10 8.77
CA GLU A 71 2.46 -25.66 9.14
C GLU A 71 1.99 -25.15 10.51
N ILE A 72 2.88 -25.12 11.50
CA ILE A 72 2.59 -24.63 12.85
C ILE A 72 2.26 -23.13 12.82
N GLN A 73 3.03 -22.33 12.08
CA GLN A 73 2.83 -20.88 11.99
C GLN A 73 1.52 -20.51 11.30
N ASN A 74 1.17 -21.29 10.28
CA ASN A 74 0.04 -21.00 9.40
C ASN A 74 -1.29 -21.56 9.92
N ARG A 75 -1.27 -22.48 10.90
CA ARG A 75 -2.46 -23.20 11.38
C ARG A 75 -3.64 -22.29 11.76
N GLY A 76 -3.38 -21.16 12.40
CA GLY A 76 -4.43 -20.20 12.82
C GLY A 76 -4.80 -19.14 11.79
N ALA A 77 -3.95 -18.90 10.78
CA ALA A 77 -4.17 -17.85 9.77
C ALA A 77 -4.76 -18.39 8.46
N ILE A 78 -4.39 -19.62 8.08
CA ILE A 78 -4.79 -20.23 6.81
C ILE A 78 -5.18 -21.72 6.93
N GLY A 79 -5.15 -22.30 8.14
CA GLY A 79 -5.37 -23.72 8.39
C GLY A 79 -4.15 -24.61 8.08
N PRO A 80 -4.19 -25.92 8.41
CA PRO A 80 -3.16 -26.86 8.00
C PRO A 80 -3.07 -26.93 6.46
N ARG A 81 -1.85 -26.89 5.90
CA ARG A 81 -1.60 -26.97 4.45
C ARG A 81 -1.99 -28.32 3.86
N THR A 82 -2.10 -29.36 4.70
CA THR A 82 -2.45 -30.74 4.29
C THR A 82 -3.85 -31.19 4.69
N GLU A 83 -4.51 -30.53 5.64
CA GLU A 83 -5.91 -30.80 6.02
C GLU A 83 -6.62 -29.53 6.47
N PRO A 84 -7.53 -28.96 5.68
CA PRO A 84 -8.37 -27.92 6.21
C PRO A 84 -9.82 -28.33 6.15
N GLY A 85 -10.35 -28.61 7.33
CA GLY A 85 -11.77 -28.54 7.68
C GLY A 85 -11.96 -27.52 8.80
N PRO A 86 -13.19 -27.06 9.07
CA PRO A 86 -13.43 -26.19 10.22
C PRO A 86 -12.97 -26.89 11.50
N ALA A 87 -12.35 -26.14 12.41
CA ALA A 87 -12.03 -26.65 13.74
C ALA A 87 -13.36 -27.08 14.43
N PRO A 88 -13.40 -28.24 15.10
CA PRO A 88 -14.58 -28.62 15.88
C PRO A 88 -14.86 -27.52 16.92
N LEU A 89 -16.11 -27.02 16.96
CA LEU A 89 -16.51 -25.97 17.90
C LEU A 89 -17.01 -26.55 19.25
N PRO A 90 -16.65 -25.92 20.39
CA PRO A 90 -15.63 -24.88 20.50
C PRO A 90 -14.24 -25.48 20.31
N PRO A 91 -13.30 -24.77 19.64
CA PRO A 91 -11.95 -25.26 19.47
C PRO A 91 -11.32 -25.46 20.86
N ALA A 92 -10.54 -26.53 21.00
CA ALA A 92 -9.69 -26.68 22.17
C ALA A 92 -8.81 -25.41 22.31
N PRO A 93 -8.49 -24.96 23.54
CA PRO A 93 -7.70 -23.75 23.74
C PRO A 93 -6.38 -23.75 22.94
N ASP A 94 -5.82 -24.90 22.59
CA ASP A 94 -4.58 -25.11 21.85
C ASP A 94 -4.77 -25.53 20.38
N ALA A 95 -5.95 -25.34 19.81
CA ALA A 95 -6.22 -25.65 18.40
C ALA A 95 -5.25 -24.91 17.44
N ASP A 96 -4.92 -23.67 17.77
CA ASP A 96 -3.92 -22.84 17.09
C ASP A 96 -3.37 -21.75 18.04
N LEU A 97 -2.33 -21.04 17.58
CA LEU A 97 -1.66 -20.00 18.35
C LEU A 97 -2.57 -18.83 18.72
N GLY A 98 -3.44 -18.41 17.80
CA GLY A 98 -4.37 -17.30 17.98
C GLY A 98 -5.45 -17.63 19.01
N THR A 99 -6.05 -18.82 18.91
CA THR A 99 -7.05 -19.32 19.87
C THR A 99 -6.50 -19.40 21.29
N LEU A 100 -5.27 -19.94 21.45
CA LEU A 100 -4.63 -20.02 22.77
C LEU A 100 -4.33 -18.63 23.33
N GLN A 101 -3.77 -17.75 22.50
CA GLN A 101 -3.47 -16.38 22.90
C GLN A 101 -4.75 -15.63 23.32
N ALA A 102 -5.85 -15.75 22.58
CA ALA A 102 -7.12 -15.14 22.92
C ALA A 102 -7.69 -15.67 24.24
N THR A 103 -7.69 -17.00 24.42
CA THR A 103 -8.19 -17.66 25.63
C THR A 103 -7.39 -17.23 26.88
N LEU A 104 -6.06 -17.20 26.79
CA LEU A 104 -5.20 -16.80 27.90
C LEU A 104 -5.31 -15.31 28.22
N ARG A 105 -5.46 -14.44 27.21
CA ARG A 105 -5.71 -13.01 27.42
C ARG A 105 -7.01 -12.75 28.18
N GLU A 106 -8.04 -13.55 27.95
CA GLU A 106 -9.33 -13.40 28.63
C GLU A 106 -9.32 -14.01 30.03
N LYS A 107 -8.88 -15.26 30.16
CA LYS A 107 -9.05 -16.03 31.40
C LYS A 107 -7.90 -15.85 32.39
N GLU A 108 -6.73 -15.45 31.91
CA GLU A 108 -5.50 -15.34 32.71
C GLU A 108 -4.89 -13.93 32.57
N ALA A 109 -5.71 -12.91 32.37
CA ALA A 109 -5.28 -11.51 32.16
C ALA A 109 -4.26 -11.01 33.20
N ASP A 110 -4.42 -11.43 34.47
CA ASP A 110 -3.59 -10.99 35.62
C ASP A 110 -2.20 -11.65 35.68
N THR A 111 -1.96 -12.67 34.86
CA THR A 111 -0.72 -13.45 34.86
C THR A 111 -0.14 -13.59 33.47
N PHE A 112 -0.94 -13.60 32.41
CA PHE A 112 -0.50 -13.82 31.05
C PHE A 112 0.41 -12.69 30.55
N ALA A 113 1.58 -13.07 30.04
CA ALA A 113 2.67 -12.16 29.71
C ALA A 113 3.03 -12.15 28.22
N GLY A 114 2.39 -12.98 27.39
CA GLY A 114 2.57 -13.02 25.94
C GLY A 114 2.80 -14.43 25.41
N LEU A 115 2.81 -14.56 24.08
CA LEU A 115 3.05 -15.81 23.37
C LEU A 115 3.82 -15.52 22.09
N TRP A 116 4.88 -16.28 21.83
CA TRP A 116 5.67 -16.14 20.61
C TRP A 116 6.21 -17.47 20.11
N ILE A 117 6.58 -17.51 18.83
CA ILE A 117 7.31 -18.63 18.24
C ILE A 117 8.78 -18.50 18.62
N GLN A 118 9.30 -19.49 19.32
CA GLN A 118 10.70 -19.62 19.65
C GLN A 118 11.38 -20.47 18.57
N HIS A 119 12.43 -19.94 17.94
CA HIS A 119 13.21 -20.69 16.95
C HIS A 119 14.39 -21.45 17.60
N GLU A 120 15.03 -20.85 18.60
CA GLU A 120 16.22 -21.38 19.29
C GLU A 120 16.10 -21.28 20.82
N PRO A 121 16.74 -22.16 21.62
CA PRO A 121 17.53 -23.32 21.20
C PRO A 121 16.66 -24.51 20.77
N THR A 122 15.35 -24.43 20.96
CA THR A 122 14.39 -25.46 20.51
C THR A 122 13.21 -24.77 19.87
N TYR A 123 12.81 -25.26 18.70
CA TYR A 123 11.66 -24.72 17.99
C TYR A 123 10.35 -25.07 18.73
N GLY A 124 9.55 -24.07 19.04
CA GLY A 124 8.26 -24.26 19.68
C GLY A 124 7.56 -22.94 19.95
N VAL A 125 6.57 -22.97 20.83
CA VAL A 125 5.75 -21.81 21.17
C VAL A 125 5.94 -21.52 22.65
N ALA A 126 6.62 -20.42 22.96
CA ALA A 126 6.79 -19.99 24.32
C ALA A 126 5.53 -19.24 24.79
N VAL A 127 4.98 -19.68 25.93
CA VAL A 127 3.79 -19.08 26.54
C VAL A 127 4.17 -18.51 27.89
N ALA A 128 4.25 -17.19 27.98
CA ALA A 128 4.77 -16.51 29.16
C ALA A 128 3.67 -16.18 30.16
N PHE A 129 3.98 -16.38 31.44
CA PHE A 129 3.20 -15.89 32.58
C PHE A 129 4.11 -15.20 33.59
N THR A 130 3.59 -14.24 34.34
CA THR A 130 4.33 -13.54 35.41
C THR A 130 4.54 -14.39 36.65
N ARG A 131 3.77 -15.48 36.78
CA ARG A 131 3.85 -16.48 37.86
C ARG A 131 3.08 -17.74 37.47
N ASN A 132 3.50 -18.88 38.01
CA ASN A 132 2.84 -20.18 37.90
C ASN A 132 2.61 -20.65 36.45
N ALA A 133 3.56 -20.40 35.57
CA ALA A 133 3.45 -20.62 34.12
C ALA A 133 3.10 -22.08 33.78
N ALA A 134 3.85 -23.05 34.32
CA ALA A 134 3.64 -24.47 34.01
C ALA A 134 2.28 -24.99 34.51
N ALA A 135 1.91 -24.64 35.75
CA ALA A 135 0.62 -25.02 36.32
C ALA A 135 -0.55 -24.34 35.60
N THR A 136 -0.37 -23.11 35.12
CA THR A 136 -1.39 -22.37 34.39
C THR A 136 -1.55 -22.93 32.99
N LEU A 137 -0.47 -23.05 32.21
CA LEU A 137 -0.51 -23.58 30.85
C LEU A 137 -1.07 -25.01 30.79
N GLY A 138 -0.72 -25.85 31.77
CA GLY A 138 -1.22 -27.23 31.88
C GLY A 138 -2.74 -27.35 32.07
N ARG A 139 -3.46 -26.25 32.37
CA ARG A 139 -4.93 -26.22 32.37
C ARG A 139 -5.53 -26.06 30.96
N TYR A 140 -4.74 -25.62 30.00
CA TYR A 140 -5.18 -25.26 28.64
C TYR A 140 -4.63 -26.21 27.58
N THR A 141 -3.45 -26.76 27.78
CA THR A 141 -2.81 -27.67 26.82
C THR A 141 -1.85 -28.63 27.49
N SER A 142 -1.68 -29.81 26.89
CA SER A 142 -0.62 -30.76 27.19
C SER A 142 0.32 -30.98 25.99
N ASP A 143 0.17 -30.20 24.91
CA ASP A 143 0.97 -30.34 23.71
C ASP A 143 2.41 -29.81 23.97
N PRO A 144 3.45 -30.65 23.78
CA PRO A 144 4.85 -30.24 24.00
C PRO A 144 5.33 -29.13 23.08
N LEU A 145 4.58 -28.78 22.02
CA LEU A 145 4.82 -27.59 21.22
C LEU A 145 4.79 -26.31 22.06
N PHE A 146 3.92 -26.26 23.08
CA PHE A 146 3.77 -25.11 23.95
C PHE A 146 4.62 -25.25 25.20
N THR A 147 5.61 -24.38 25.34
CA THR A 147 6.52 -24.37 26.47
C THR A 147 6.14 -23.24 27.43
N PRO A 148 5.86 -23.53 28.72
CA PRO A 148 5.57 -22.50 29.70
C PRO A 148 6.84 -21.72 30.05
N VAL A 149 6.73 -20.40 30.09
CA VAL A 149 7.83 -19.49 30.46
C VAL A 149 7.42 -18.65 31.65
N GLU A 150 8.19 -18.72 32.74
CA GLU A 150 8.09 -17.76 33.84
C GLU A 150 8.81 -16.46 33.43
N ARG A 151 8.05 -15.39 33.22
CA ARG A 151 8.57 -14.09 32.81
C ARG A 151 8.17 -13.02 33.82
N SER A 152 9.09 -12.71 34.73
CA SER A 152 8.94 -11.58 35.67
C SER A 152 8.71 -10.26 34.94
N GLY A 153 7.93 -9.37 35.54
CA GLY A 153 7.63 -8.04 34.99
C GLY A 153 6.13 -7.85 34.75
N PRO A 154 5.73 -6.94 33.85
CA PRO A 154 4.32 -6.64 33.60
C PRO A 154 3.60 -7.84 32.98
N THR A 155 2.27 -7.85 33.01
CA THR A 155 1.43 -8.70 32.14
C THR A 155 1.44 -8.17 30.71
N LEU A 156 0.88 -8.93 29.76
CA LEU A 156 0.76 -8.47 28.37
C LEU A 156 -0.10 -7.20 28.27
N ILE A 157 -1.16 -7.12 29.08
CA ILE A 157 -2.07 -5.97 29.10
C ILE A 157 -1.35 -4.74 29.63
N GLU A 158 -0.63 -4.87 30.74
CA GLU A 158 0.16 -3.77 31.32
C GLU A 158 1.27 -3.32 30.36
N LEU A 159 1.92 -4.25 29.66
CA LEU A 159 2.98 -3.94 28.70
C LEU A 159 2.45 -3.09 27.53
N ARG A 160 1.31 -3.49 26.93
CA ARG A 160 0.67 -2.75 25.82
C ARG A 160 0.09 -1.41 26.29
N ALA A 161 -0.59 -1.38 27.44
CA ALA A 161 -1.10 -0.14 28.02
C ALA A 161 0.03 0.85 28.34
N THR A 162 1.18 0.35 28.80
CA THR A 162 2.36 1.18 29.06
C THR A 162 2.95 1.73 27.77
N GLN A 163 3.06 0.92 26.71
CA GLN A 163 3.50 1.39 25.39
C GLN A 163 2.62 2.55 24.90
N ASP A 164 1.30 2.36 24.90
CA ASP A 164 0.35 3.37 24.40
C ASP A 164 0.40 4.66 25.23
N ARG A 165 0.53 4.54 26.56
CA ARG A 165 0.67 5.67 27.46
C ARG A 165 1.96 6.44 27.22
N ILE A 166 3.11 5.75 27.18
CA ILE A 166 4.42 6.38 26.97
C ILE A 166 4.43 7.13 25.63
N VAL A 167 3.92 6.52 24.55
CA VAL A 167 3.82 7.17 23.24
C VAL A 167 2.97 8.45 23.32
N LYS A 168 1.80 8.40 23.97
CA LYS A 168 0.93 9.57 24.17
C LYS A 168 1.63 10.67 24.96
N ASP A 169 2.36 10.33 26.01
CA ASP A 169 3.11 11.28 26.83
C ASP A 169 4.27 11.91 26.06
N LEU A 170 5.02 11.13 25.28
CA LEU A 170 6.09 11.64 24.43
C LEU A 170 5.56 12.64 23.39
N ILE A 171 4.43 12.34 22.75
CA ILE A 171 3.77 13.26 21.80
C ILE A 171 3.33 14.54 22.52
N ARG A 172 2.62 14.41 23.66
CA ARG A 172 2.13 15.54 24.46
C ARG A 172 3.25 16.47 24.93
N LEU A 173 4.39 15.90 25.30
CA LEU A 173 5.57 16.63 25.78
C LEU A 173 6.52 17.08 24.67
N GLY A 174 6.22 16.74 23.40
CA GLY A 174 7.04 17.13 22.25
C GLY A 174 8.38 16.41 22.14
N PHE A 175 8.51 15.23 22.75
CA PHE A 175 9.72 14.41 22.68
C PHE A 175 9.78 13.58 21.39
N ALA A 176 10.95 13.53 20.77
CA ALA A 176 11.14 12.90 19.47
C ALA A 176 11.48 11.40 19.58
N TRP A 177 10.78 10.58 18.81
CA TRP A 177 10.95 9.12 18.77
C TRP A 177 10.66 8.57 17.35
N ASN A 178 11.24 7.42 17.02
CA ASN A 178 11.15 6.77 15.71
C ASN A 178 10.31 5.49 15.74
N GLY A 179 10.32 4.78 16.88
CA GLY A 179 9.63 3.50 17.03
C GLY A 179 9.29 3.23 18.50
N ALA A 180 8.23 2.44 18.71
CA ALA A 180 7.82 1.96 20.01
C ALA A 180 7.36 0.51 19.86
N GLY A 181 7.89 -0.39 20.68
CA GLY A 181 7.58 -1.81 20.62
C GLY A 181 7.62 -2.48 21.99
N ALA A 182 6.52 -3.12 22.35
CA ALA A 182 6.42 -4.02 23.48
C ALA A 182 6.99 -5.39 23.08
N SER A 183 8.07 -5.81 23.73
CA SER A 183 8.66 -7.13 23.54
C SER A 183 8.07 -8.11 24.55
N GLU A 184 7.24 -9.04 24.06
CA GLU A 184 6.67 -10.12 24.87
C GLU A 184 7.77 -11.05 25.40
N ILE A 185 8.86 -11.21 24.65
CA ILE A 185 10.02 -12.03 25.01
C ILE A 185 10.75 -11.46 26.22
N THR A 186 11.07 -10.15 26.21
CA THR A 186 11.88 -9.53 27.27
C THR A 186 11.05 -8.88 28.37
N GLY A 187 9.74 -8.69 28.16
CA GLY A 187 8.86 -7.97 29.08
C GLY A 187 9.14 -6.48 29.16
N LYS A 188 9.74 -5.91 28.11
CA LYS A 188 10.13 -4.50 28.06
C LYS A 188 9.35 -3.74 27.00
N VAL A 189 9.07 -2.48 27.28
CA VAL A 189 8.64 -1.50 26.28
C VAL A 189 9.89 -0.79 25.78
N GLU A 190 10.24 -1.03 24.52
CA GLU A 190 11.41 -0.43 23.89
C GLU A 190 10.96 0.77 23.06
N ILE A 191 11.54 1.93 23.34
CA ILE A 191 11.27 3.17 22.63
C ILE A 191 12.55 3.61 21.93
N ASP A 192 12.54 3.58 20.59
CA ASP A 192 13.63 4.09 19.78
C ASP A 192 13.51 5.61 19.69
N LEU A 193 14.45 6.32 20.33
CA LEU A 193 14.44 7.77 20.39
C LEU A 193 15.14 8.38 19.16
N ALA A 194 14.67 9.57 18.77
CA ALA A 194 15.33 10.42 17.77
C ALA A 194 16.21 11.51 18.44
N GLN A 195 16.43 11.39 19.75
CA GLN A 195 17.12 12.35 20.61
C GLN A 195 17.71 11.63 21.84
N SER A 196 18.44 12.35 22.69
CA SER A 196 18.88 11.82 23.99
C SER A 196 17.70 11.64 24.95
N ALA A 197 17.79 10.65 25.84
CA ALA A 197 16.79 10.38 26.86
C ALA A 197 16.90 11.34 28.06
N GLY A 198 17.97 12.15 28.16
CA GLY A 198 18.21 13.08 29.27
C GLY A 198 17.00 13.98 29.59
N PRO A 199 16.49 14.77 28.62
CA PRO A 199 15.31 15.62 28.83
C PRO A 199 14.05 14.85 29.27
N ILE A 200 13.90 13.60 28.82
CA ILE A 200 12.78 12.72 29.19
C ILE A 200 12.93 12.29 30.66
N ARG A 201 14.14 11.92 31.10
CA ARG A 201 14.43 11.58 32.50
C ARG A 201 14.25 12.78 33.42
N GLU A 202 14.59 13.99 32.96
CA GLU A 202 14.34 15.22 33.72
C GLU A 202 12.83 15.50 33.86
N ALA A 203 12.05 15.33 32.80
CA ALA A 203 10.59 15.43 32.86
C ALA A 203 9.99 14.38 33.83
N ALA A 204 10.55 13.17 33.84
CA ALA A 204 10.16 12.13 34.79
C ALA A 204 10.47 12.52 36.24
N ALA A 205 11.65 13.09 36.48
CA ALA A 205 12.03 13.60 37.80
C ALA A 205 11.14 14.76 38.28
N ARG A 206 10.54 15.52 37.35
CA ARG A 206 9.54 16.55 37.63
C ARG A 206 8.11 16.01 37.78
N GLY A 207 7.89 14.71 37.57
CA GLY A 207 6.57 14.07 37.62
C GLY A 207 5.68 14.36 36.42
N GLU A 208 6.24 14.84 35.30
CA GLU A 208 5.49 15.19 34.07
C GLU A 208 5.21 13.97 33.20
N ILE A 209 5.97 12.90 33.39
CA ILE A 209 5.83 11.59 32.75
C ILE A 209 6.21 10.52 33.77
N ASP A 210 5.42 9.46 33.86
CA ASP A 210 5.76 8.29 34.68
C ASP A 210 6.41 7.22 33.80
N ILE A 211 7.60 6.75 34.19
CA ILE A 211 8.43 5.85 33.41
C ILE A 211 8.72 4.60 34.25
N PRO A 212 7.95 3.51 34.04
CA PRO A 212 8.23 2.24 34.69
C PRO A 212 9.63 1.70 34.37
N ASP A 213 10.18 0.89 35.25
CA ASP A 213 11.52 0.29 35.13
C ASP A 213 11.67 -0.67 33.93
N TYR A 214 10.56 -1.22 33.44
CA TYR A 214 10.49 -2.03 32.22
C TYR A 214 10.35 -1.21 30.93
N VAL A 215 10.43 0.12 30.98
CA VAL A 215 10.54 0.99 29.80
C VAL A 215 12.01 1.27 29.52
N VAL A 216 12.46 0.93 28.31
CA VAL A 216 13.84 1.13 27.87
C VAL A 216 13.87 2.10 26.70
N PHE A 217 14.58 3.21 26.89
CA PHE A 217 14.91 4.13 25.81
C PHE A 217 16.17 3.66 25.08
N LYS A 218 16.02 3.40 23.78
CA LYS A 218 17.13 3.18 22.86
C LYS A 218 17.50 4.51 22.23
N GLU A 219 18.57 5.09 22.75
CA GLU A 219 19.10 6.34 22.21
C GLU A 219 19.74 6.10 20.84
N PRO A 220 19.70 7.09 19.93
CA PRO A 220 20.33 6.95 18.64
C PRO A 220 21.85 6.82 18.83
N ALA A 221 22.46 5.85 18.16
CA ALA A 221 23.89 5.61 18.25
C ALA A 221 24.69 6.89 17.96
N PRO A 222 25.77 7.19 18.71
CA PRO A 222 26.60 8.35 18.41
C PRO A 222 27.13 8.26 16.98
N PHE A 223 27.28 9.41 16.32
CA PHE A 223 27.87 9.42 14.99
C PHE A 223 29.30 8.88 15.05
N PRO A 224 29.70 7.96 14.15
CA PRO A 224 31.00 7.32 14.19
C PRO A 224 32.15 8.32 13.95
N ILE A 225 31.86 9.43 13.28
CA ILE A 225 32.81 10.52 13.03
C ILE A 225 32.35 11.79 13.75
N ALA A 226 33.26 12.40 14.49
CA ALA A 226 33.01 13.68 15.16
C ALA A 226 32.85 14.81 14.11
N ALA A 227 32.05 15.83 14.45
CA ALA A 227 31.99 17.02 13.61
C ALA A 227 33.37 17.70 13.58
N PRO A 228 33.84 18.20 12.41
CA PRO A 228 35.10 18.93 12.33
C PRO A 228 35.04 20.21 13.18
N PRO A 229 36.17 20.62 13.79
CA PRO A 229 36.20 21.87 14.54
C PRO A 229 36.06 23.06 13.59
N VAL A 230 35.19 24.01 13.94
CA VAL A 230 35.09 25.30 13.24
C VAL A 230 36.20 26.22 13.75
N PRO A 231 37.10 26.73 12.88
CA PRO A 231 38.13 27.68 13.28
C PRO A 231 37.54 28.94 13.92
N SER A 232 38.13 29.38 15.04
CA SER A 232 37.63 30.55 15.76
C SER A 232 37.67 31.81 14.88
N GLY A 233 36.54 32.51 14.79
CA GLY A 233 36.41 33.74 14.00
C GLY A 233 36.21 33.53 12.50
N ASP A 234 36.02 32.29 12.05
CA ASP A 234 35.65 32.01 10.65
C ASP A 234 34.23 32.52 10.36
N THR A 235 34.12 33.41 9.38
CA THR A 235 32.85 34.04 8.98
C THR A 235 32.37 33.59 7.60
N ARG A 236 33.01 32.57 6.99
CA ARG A 236 32.65 32.11 5.64
C ARG A 236 31.23 31.54 5.57
N VAL A 237 30.77 30.91 6.65
CA VAL A 237 29.38 30.47 6.80
C VAL A 237 28.75 31.19 7.99
N ARG A 238 27.71 31.97 7.71
CA ARG A 238 26.97 32.77 8.69
C ARG A 238 26.05 31.91 9.55
N SER A 239 25.48 30.87 8.97
CA SER A 239 24.55 29.95 9.63
C SER A 239 24.46 28.64 8.86
N PHE A 240 24.22 27.56 9.60
CA PHE A 240 24.10 26.21 9.05
C PHE A 240 22.75 25.64 9.49
N PRO A 241 21.67 25.90 8.71
CA PRO A 241 20.34 25.42 9.06
C PRO A 241 20.29 23.90 9.09
N GLN A 242 19.86 23.32 10.20
CA GLN A 242 19.73 21.87 10.36
C GLN A 242 18.38 21.49 10.92
N PHE A 243 18.01 20.24 10.74
CA PHE A 243 16.92 19.64 11.50
C PHE A 243 17.23 19.71 12.99
N ALA A 244 16.25 20.10 13.80
CA ALA A 244 16.38 20.01 15.26
C ALA A 244 16.58 18.57 15.76
N ARG A 245 16.16 17.57 14.97
CA ARG A 245 16.03 16.17 15.38
C ARG A 245 16.72 15.25 14.36
N ARG A 246 17.19 14.09 14.84
CA ARG A 246 17.77 13.04 13.99
C ARG A 246 16.67 12.27 13.26
N THR A 247 16.86 11.97 11.97
CA THR A 247 15.94 11.11 11.21
C THR A 247 16.60 9.88 10.60
N ASP A 248 17.87 9.63 10.93
CA ASP A 248 18.65 8.49 10.44
C ASP A 248 18.19 7.11 10.98
N GLY A 249 17.27 7.08 11.95
CA GLY A 249 16.59 5.87 12.43
C GLY A 249 15.17 5.67 11.89
N GLY A 250 14.68 6.56 11.01
CA GLY A 250 13.37 6.44 10.36
C GLY A 250 13.42 5.64 9.05
N ILE A 251 12.26 5.37 8.45
CA ILE A 251 12.16 4.74 7.13
C ILE A 251 12.85 5.66 6.11
N SER A 252 14.01 5.24 5.62
CA SER A 252 14.93 6.10 4.86
C SER A 252 14.79 6.03 3.34
N THR A 253 13.95 5.14 2.80
CA THR A 253 13.77 5.00 1.35
C THR A 253 12.33 4.68 0.96
N LEU A 254 11.71 5.55 0.17
CA LEU A 254 10.74 5.10 -0.82
C LEU A 254 11.54 4.69 -2.06
N VAL A 255 11.47 3.41 -2.43
CA VAL A 255 11.97 2.92 -3.72
C VAL A 255 11.19 3.63 -4.83
N GLY A 256 11.88 4.23 -5.81
CA GLY A 256 11.25 4.82 -7.00
C GLY A 256 11.24 6.36 -7.10
N VAL A 257 12.04 7.05 -6.29
CA VAL A 257 12.26 8.51 -6.41
C VAL A 257 13.47 8.80 -7.32
N PRO A 258 13.36 9.73 -8.30
CA PRO A 258 14.50 10.14 -9.12
C PRO A 258 15.49 11.03 -8.34
N ASP A 259 16.79 10.73 -8.47
CA ASP A 259 17.89 11.60 -8.02
C ASP A 259 17.85 12.95 -8.76
N VAL A 260 18.15 14.05 -8.04
CA VAL A 260 18.03 15.42 -8.59
C VAL A 260 19.41 16.07 -8.70
N PRO A 261 19.91 16.34 -9.91
CA PRO A 261 21.10 17.17 -10.10
C PRO A 261 20.91 18.56 -9.52
N ALA A 262 21.94 19.10 -8.88
CA ALA A 262 21.91 20.45 -8.32
C ALA A 262 23.31 21.08 -8.34
N ARG A 263 23.35 22.40 -8.15
CA ARG A 263 24.57 23.11 -7.78
C ARG A 263 24.48 23.55 -6.33
N LEU A 264 25.53 23.28 -5.55
CA LEU A 264 25.67 23.79 -4.19
C LEU A 264 26.50 25.07 -4.26
N THR A 265 25.95 26.21 -3.86
CA THR A 265 26.62 27.52 -3.93
C THR A 265 26.73 28.19 -2.57
N LEU A 266 27.85 28.88 -2.30
CA LEU A 266 28.00 29.72 -1.11
C LEU A 266 27.63 31.16 -1.46
N ARG A 267 26.48 31.63 -0.97
CA ARG A 267 25.99 32.99 -1.22
C ARG A 267 25.62 33.68 0.09
N ASP A 268 26.20 34.85 0.31
CA ASP A 268 25.97 35.69 1.49
C ASP A 268 26.20 34.95 2.84
N GLY A 269 27.14 34.00 2.83
CA GLY A 269 27.44 33.14 3.97
C GLY A 269 26.42 32.02 4.23
N CYS A 270 25.51 31.76 3.31
CA CYS A 270 24.54 30.66 3.36
C CYS A 270 24.82 29.65 2.24
N LEU A 271 24.55 28.38 2.50
CA LEU A 271 24.64 27.32 1.50
C LEU A 271 23.31 27.22 0.75
N TRP A 272 23.33 27.56 -0.53
CA TRP A 272 22.20 27.52 -1.43
C TRP A 272 22.28 26.27 -2.32
N LEU A 273 21.12 25.68 -2.58
CA LEU A 273 20.95 24.64 -3.57
C LEU A 273 20.19 25.22 -4.75
N GLU A 274 20.68 24.89 -5.93
CA GLU A 274 20.07 25.20 -7.22
C GLU A 274 19.75 23.87 -7.92
N PRO A 275 18.66 23.18 -7.55
CA PRO A 275 18.28 21.92 -8.18
C PRO A 275 17.75 22.13 -9.60
N GLU A 276 18.02 21.20 -10.51
CA GLU A 276 17.48 21.27 -11.87
C GLU A 276 15.94 21.25 -11.86
N GLY A 277 15.32 22.32 -12.39
CA GLY A 277 13.86 22.45 -12.46
C GLY A 277 13.18 22.97 -11.18
N GLU A 278 13.95 23.36 -10.16
CA GLU A 278 13.45 24.02 -8.95
C GLU A 278 14.05 25.44 -8.78
N GLU A 279 13.34 26.33 -8.09
CA GLU A 279 13.89 27.64 -7.68
C GLU A 279 15.00 27.45 -6.62
N PRO A 280 16.07 28.27 -6.65
CA PRO A 280 17.13 28.22 -5.64
C PRO A 280 16.62 28.44 -4.21
N LYS A 281 17.09 27.62 -3.27
CA LYS A 281 16.68 27.65 -1.86
C LYS A 281 17.86 27.32 -0.94
N ILE A 282 17.78 27.75 0.32
CA ILE A 282 18.81 27.47 1.33
C ILE A 282 18.72 26.00 1.76
N ALA A 283 19.85 25.31 1.80
CA ALA A 283 19.92 23.93 2.25
C ALA A 283 19.59 23.82 3.75
N VAL A 284 18.72 22.88 4.10
CA VAL A 284 18.53 22.41 5.49
C VAL A 284 19.10 21.01 5.58
N TRP A 285 20.06 20.85 6.47
CA TRP A 285 20.87 19.65 6.57
C TRP A 285 20.37 18.72 7.67
N GLU A 286 20.59 17.43 7.45
CA GLU A 286 20.42 16.40 8.47
C GLU A 286 21.44 16.59 9.61
N GLN A 287 21.11 16.09 10.80
CA GLN A 287 22.00 16.14 11.98
C GLN A 287 23.33 15.39 11.78
N HIS A 288 23.37 14.44 10.84
CA HIS A 288 24.57 13.71 10.50
C HIS A 288 25.47 14.46 9.50
N GLU A 289 25.02 15.58 8.96
CA GLU A 289 25.85 16.45 8.13
C GLU A 289 26.49 17.52 9.01
N ALA A 290 27.79 17.76 8.81
CA ALA A 290 28.52 18.78 9.56
C ALA A 290 29.31 19.67 8.61
N ILE A 291 29.36 20.96 8.93
CA ILE A 291 30.26 21.88 8.24
C ILE A 291 31.73 21.50 8.52
N ASP A 292 32.54 21.55 7.47
CA ASP A 292 33.99 21.37 7.53
C ASP A 292 34.67 22.61 6.94
N LEU A 293 35.33 23.35 7.84
CA LEU A 293 36.07 24.58 7.53
C LEU A 293 37.58 24.40 7.76
N THR A 294 38.05 23.16 7.88
CA THR A 294 39.46 22.86 8.14
C THR A 294 40.38 23.24 6.97
N ASP A 295 39.84 23.27 5.74
CA ASP A 295 40.49 23.86 4.58
C ASP A 295 40.23 25.39 4.57
N PRO A 296 41.27 26.24 4.59
CA PRO A 296 41.11 27.69 4.61
C PRO A 296 40.52 28.27 3.31
N GLU A 297 40.58 27.53 2.20
CA GLU A 297 40.11 27.99 0.88
C GLU A 297 38.72 27.43 0.53
N ARG A 298 38.22 26.44 1.26
CA ARG A 298 36.98 25.74 0.91
C ARG A 298 36.01 25.65 2.07
N VAL A 299 34.72 25.72 1.74
CA VAL A 299 33.64 25.33 2.64
C VAL A 299 33.16 23.96 2.21
N ALA A 300 33.27 22.97 3.08
CA ALA A 300 32.79 21.61 2.81
C ALA A 300 31.71 21.20 3.81
N ILE A 301 30.93 20.20 3.42
CA ILE A 301 29.94 19.54 4.26
C ILE A 301 30.33 18.07 4.30
N MET A 302 30.49 17.54 5.51
CA MET A 302 30.93 16.19 5.78
C MET A 302 29.79 15.35 6.35
N ASN A 303 29.54 14.22 5.72
CA ASN A 303 28.67 13.19 6.24
C ASN A 303 29.39 12.45 7.37
N ARG A 304 28.84 12.49 8.59
CA ARG A 304 29.48 11.94 9.79
C ARG A 304 29.36 10.42 9.94
N PHE A 305 28.65 9.74 9.04
CA PHE A 305 28.65 8.28 8.97
C PHE A 305 29.79 7.76 8.10
N SER A 306 30.00 8.36 6.92
CA SER A 306 30.95 7.87 5.92
C SER A 306 32.25 8.67 5.87
N GLY A 307 32.25 9.91 6.34
CA GLY A 307 33.34 10.87 6.15
C GLY A 307 33.38 11.46 4.74
N ALA A 308 32.44 11.12 3.88
CA ALA A 308 32.31 11.69 2.54
C ALA A 308 32.05 13.20 2.65
N LYS A 309 32.59 13.96 1.70
CA LYS A 309 32.48 15.42 1.68
C LYS A 309 31.94 15.91 0.35
N VAL A 310 31.11 16.95 0.42
CA VAL A 310 30.74 17.80 -0.71
C VAL A 310 31.27 19.20 -0.45
N VAL A 311 31.66 19.93 -1.49
CA VAL A 311 32.27 21.25 -1.38
C VAL A 311 31.29 22.29 -1.90
N ALA A 312 31.22 23.45 -1.27
CA ALA A 312 30.49 24.58 -1.82
C ALA A 312 31.06 25.00 -3.18
N ASP A 313 30.21 25.60 -4.01
CA ASP A 313 30.49 26.00 -5.39
C ASP A 313 30.82 24.83 -6.33
N SER A 314 30.26 23.64 -6.04
CA SER A 314 30.41 22.42 -6.84
C SER A 314 29.07 21.84 -7.31
N ASP A 315 29.13 21.03 -8.36
CA ASP A 315 27.97 20.29 -8.85
C ASP A 315 27.77 19.01 -8.04
N VAL A 316 26.53 18.78 -7.62
CA VAL A 316 26.13 17.72 -6.69
C VAL A 316 24.88 17.02 -7.20
N VAL A 317 24.56 15.89 -6.59
CA VAL A 317 23.28 15.19 -6.80
C VAL A 317 22.62 14.96 -5.47
N LEU A 318 21.35 15.37 -5.36
CA LEU A 318 20.49 15.13 -4.22
C LEU A 318 19.87 13.74 -4.36
N MET A 319 19.92 12.96 -3.27
CA MET A 319 19.47 11.58 -3.19
C MET A 319 18.47 11.38 -2.04
N GLY A 320 17.65 10.33 -2.13
CA GLY A 320 16.64 9.98 -1.12
C GLY A 320 15.23 10.51 -1.45
N LEU A 321 14.30 10.41 -0.51
CA LEU A 321 12.86 10.69 -0.66
C LEU A 321 12.52 12.08 -1.27
N GLN A 322 11.90 12.18 -2.46
CA GLN A 322 11.30 13.37 -3.16
C GLN A 322 10.44 12.93 -4.39
N PRO A 323 9.18 13.35 -4.65
CA PRO A 323 8.74 14.75 -4.79
C PRO A 323 7.51 15.08 -3.93
N GLY A 324 7.39 16.35 -3.50
CA GLY A 324 6.27 16.84 -2.68
C GLY A 324 6.57 16.98 -1.18
N GLU A 325 7.83 16.95 -0.74
CA GLU A 325 8.19 17.37 0.62
C GLU A 325 8.20 18.92 0.67
N VAL A 326 7.01 19.52 0.53
CA VAL A 326 6.79 20.98 0.38
C VAL A 326 6.84 21.73 1.73
N THR A 327 7.22 21.08 2.82
CA THR A 327 7.33 21.76 4.12
C THR A 327 8.67 21.41 4.77
N PRO A 328 9.62 22.36 4.89
CA PRO A 328 10.74 22.17 5.81
C PRO A 328 10.19 21.84 7.21
N PRO A 329 10.90 21.05 8.04
CA PRO A 329 10.42 20.77 9.39
C PRO A 329 10.13 22.08 10.12
N THR A 330 9.07 22.11 10.93
CA THR A 330 8.70 23.31 11.70
C THR A 330 9.82 23.78 12.64
N ASP A 331 10.75 22.87 12.97
CA ASP A 331 11.79 23.07 13.97
C ASP A 331 13.18 23.03 13.29
N VAL A 332 13.53 24.06 12.50
CA VAL A 332 14.88 24.25 11.94
C VAL A 332 15.74 25.03 12.95
N ILE A 333 16.89 24.46 13.33
CA ILE A 333 17.88 25.12 14.19
C ILE A 333 19.02 25.71 13.36
N GLY A 334 19.78 26.65 13.94
CA GLY A 334 20.93 27.26 13.25
C GLY A 334 20.55 28.11 12.05
N SER A 335 19.32 28.65 12.03
CA SER A 335 18.71 29.40 10.93
C SER A 335 18.85 30.93 11.04
N GLU A 336 19.32 31.45 12.18
CA GLU A 336 19.26 32.89 12.52
C GLU A 336 19.92 33.81 11.47
N GLY A 337 20.99 33.35 10.81
CA GLY A 337 21.67 34.08 9.74
C GLY A 337 21.21 33.72 8.32
N CYS A 338 20.38 32.68 8.16
CA CYS A 338 19.92 32.13 6.88
C CYS A 338 18.42 31.74 6.99
N PRO A 339 17.48 32.69 6.90
CA PRO A 339 16.06 32.50 7.28
C PRO A 339 15.17 31.78 6.25
N GLY A 340 15.75 31.22 5.18
CA GLY A 340 15.02 30.55 4.10
C GLY A 340 14.71 31.47 2.91
N PRO A 341 13.94 30.99 1.90
CA PRO A 341 13.22 29.72 1.84
C PRO A 341 14.14 28.49 1.83
N TYR A 342 13.64 27.35 2.32
CA TYR A 342 14.44 26.15 2.58
C TYR A 342 14.21 25.00 1.59
N ARG A 343 15.26 24.21 1.37
CA ARG A 343 15.24 22.92 0.68
C ARG A 343 15.89 21.85 1.56
N VAL A 344 15.14 20.78 1.85
CA VAL A 344 15.62 19.65 2.63
C VAL A 344 16.68 18.86 1.85
N VAL A 345 17.77 18.48 2.53
CA VAL A 345 18.82 17.60 2.02
C VAL A 345 18.82 16.29 2.81
N ARG A 346 18.31 15.20 2.21
CA ARG A 346 18.32 13.85 2.82
C ARG A 346 19.59 13.06 2.51
N GLY A 347 20.16 13.32 1.34
CA GLY A 347 21.40 12.74 0.86
C GLY A 347 21.97 13.62 -0.23
N ILE A 348 23.30 13.70 -0.29
CA ILE A 348 24.03 14.53 -1.25
C ILE A 348 25.35 13.85 -1.59
N VAL A 349 25.72 13.87 -2.86
CA VAL A 349 27.00 13.34 -3.33
C VAL A 349 27.59 14.27 -4.41
N PRO A 350 28.93 14.29 -4.59
CA PRO A 350 29.53 14.97 -5.72
C PRO A 350 29.01 14.41 -7.04
N ARG A 351 28.71 15.26 -8.01
CA ARG A 351 28.16 14.85 -9.31
C ARG A 351 29.05 13.85 -10.03
N GLU A 352 30.36 14.08 -10.02
CA GLU A 352 31.35 13.18 -10.65
C GLU A 352 31.32 11.77 -10.05
N LEU A 353 31.18 11.66 -8.72
CA LEU A 353 31.11 10.37 -8.04
C LEU A 353 29.82 9.63 -8.41
N TRP A 354 28.70 10.34 -8.44
CA TRP A 354 27.42 9.79 -8.85
C TRP A 354 27.43 9.32 -10.31
N ASP A 355 27.96 10.14 -11.23
CA ASP A 355 28.08 9.78 -12.64
C ASP A 355 28.98 8.54 -12.82
N ALA A 356 30.09 8.43 -12.07
CA ALA A 356 30.97 7.27 -12.09
C ALA A 356 30.29 6.00 -11.54
N GLN A 357 29.56 6.11 -10.43
CA GLN A 357 28.81 4.99 -9.84
C GLN A 357 27.71 4.49 -10.78
N ARG A 358 26.96 5.40 -11.40
CA ARG A 358 25.94 5.03 -12.40
C ARG A 358 26.54 4.38 -13.63
N ARG A 359 27.67 4.90 -14.11
CA ARG A 359 28.40 4.31 -15.24
C ARG A 359 28.82 2.88 -14.92
N GLU A 360 29.44 2.65 -13.76
CA GLU A 360 29.88 1.31 -13.38
C GLU A 360 28.70 0.36 -13.19
N SER A 361 27.61 0.82 -12.54
CA SER A 361 26.38 0.03 -12.38
C SER A 361 25.75 -0.34 -13.72
N GLY A 362 25.71 0.61 -14.67
CA GLY A 362 25.18 0.37 -16.01
C GLY A 362 26.02 -0.62 -16.83
N ILE A 363 27.35 -0.58 -16.69
CA ILE A 363 28.26 -1.53 -17.33
C ILE A 363 28.16 -2.92 -16.69
N ALA A 364 28.09 -3.00 -15.36
CA ALA A 364 28.03 -4.27 -14.64
C ALA A 364 26.79 -5.10 -15.00
N GLY A 365 25.61 -4.46 -15.12
CA GLY A 365 24.38 -5.13 -15.56
C GLY A 365 24.52 -5.71 -16.98
N ARG A 366 25.04 -4.92 -17.92
CA ARG A 366 25.28 -5.35 -19.30
C ARG A 366 26.36 -6.42 -19.42
N GLN A 367 27.36 -6.42 -18.54
CA GLN A 367 28.41 -7.43 -18.55
C GLN A 367 27.84 -8.82 -18.24
N GLN A 368 26.83 -8.92 -17.38
CA GLN A 368 26.13 -10.18 -17.11
C GLN A 368 25.40 -10.70 -18.36
N GLU A 369 24.78 -9.81 -19.13
CA GLU A 369 24.03 -10.15 -20.35
C GLU A 369 24.94 -10.47 -21.54
N LEU A 370 25.99 -9.67 -21.75
CA LEU A 370 26.87 -9.74 -22.93
C LEU A 370 28.11 -10.62 -22.72
N GLY A 371 28.36 -11.08 -21.50
CA GLY A 371 29.48 -11.96 -21.14
C GLY A 371 30.87 -11.32 -21.28
N SER A 372 30.97 -10.01 -21.55
CA SER A 372 32.23 -9.29 -21.76
C SER A 372 32.14 -7.84 -21.32
N ARG A 373 33.09 -7.39 -20.50
CA ARG A 373 33.20 -5.99 -20.06
C ARG A 373 33.43 -5.03 -21.23
N ALA A 374 34.26 -5.42 -22.21
CA ALA A 374 34.54 -4.58 -23.38
C ALA A 374 33.29 -4.40 -24.27
N ALA A 375 32.47 -5.44 -24.40
CA ALA A 375 31.19 -5.35 -25.11
C ALA A 375 30.20 -4.46 -24.33
N ALA A 376 30.12 -4.63 -23.01
CA ALA A 376 29.28 -3.83 -22.13
C ALA A 376 29.66 -2.34 -22.13
N GLU A 377 30.95 -2.00 -22.15
CA GLU A 377 31.43 -0.62 -22.23
C GLU A 377 31.11 0.04 -23.58
N ALA A 378 31.26 -0.70 -24.69
CA ALA A 378 30.92 -0.20 -26.02
C ALA A 378 29.40 0.02 -26.16
N ASP A 379 28.60 -0.92 -25.67
CA ASP A 379 27.14 -0.85 -25.68
C ASP A 379 26.62 0.30 -24.80
N TYR A 380 27.14 0.42 -23.57
CA TYR A 380 26.83 1.55 -22.67
C TYR A 380 27.17 2.90 -23.31
N THR A 381 28.32 3.01 -23.99
CA THR A 381 28.73 4.26 -24.65
C THR A 381 27.77 4.63 -25.79
N ALA A 382 27.34 3.64 -26.58
CA ALA A 382 26.36 3.86 -27.65
C ALA A 382 25.00 4.29 -27.07
N ASP A 383 24.56 3.68 -25.97
CA ASP A 383 23.35 4.07 -25.24
C ASP A 383 23.43 5.50 -24.72
N MET A 384 24.53 5.90 -24.09
CA MET A 384 24.66 7.25 -23.53
C MET A 384 24.71 8.33 -24.61
N ALA A 385 25.32 8.05 -25.77
CA ALA A 385 25.26 8.95 -26.92
C ALA A 385 23.81 9.16 -27.38
N ARG A 386 23.04 8.06 -27.45
CA ARG A 386 21.61 8.09 -27.79
C ARG A 386 20.76 8.78 -26.72
N VAL A 387 21.05 8.60 -25.43
CA VAL A 387 20.38 9.34 -24.33
C VAL A 387 20.56 10.84 -24.49
N ALA A 388 21.76 11.30 -24.88
CA ALA A 388 22.00 12.73 -25.12
C ALA A 388 21.13 13.26 -26.27
N GLU A 389 21.00 12.52 -27.38
CA GLU A 389 20.12 12.87 -28.49
C GLU A 389 18.63 12.89 -28.08
N LEU A 390 18.19 11.89 -27.30
CA LEU A 390 16.83 11.82 -26.77
C LEU A 390 16.51 12.99 -25.84
N ARG A 391 17.46 13.39 -24.97
CA ARG A 391 17.32 14.55 -24.07
C ARG A 391 17.22 15.87 -24.86
N ALA A 392 18.06 16.04 -25.88
CA ALA A 392 18.02 17.21 -26.75
C ALA A 392 16.69 17.29 -27.52
N TRP A 393 16.23 16.17 -28.09
CA TRP A 393 14.92 16.08 -28.73
C TRP A 393 13.78 16.42 -27.77
N ARG A 394 13.74 15.81 -26.58
CA ARG A 394 12.75 16.12 -25.54
C ARG A 394 12.73 17.61 -25.19
N GLY A 395 13.91 18.20 -24.99
CA GLY A 395 14.07 19.62 -24.65
C GLY A 395 13.55 20.58 -25.72
N GLY A 396 13.61 20.19 -27.00
CA GLY A 396 13.05 20.97 -28.10
C GLY A 396 11.54 20.75 -28.30
N ILE A 397 11.10 19.50 -28.30
CA ILE A 397 9.74 19.14 -28.72
C ILE A 397 8.68 19.46 -27.66
N LEU A 398 8.98 19.35 -26.36
CA LEU A 398 8.00 19.63 -25.30
C LEU A 398 7.54 21.10 -25.29
N PRO A 399 8.43 22.11 -25.37
CA PRO A 399 8.01 23.50 -25.53
C PRO A 399 7.27 23.75 -26.86
N GLU A 400 7.82 23.26 -27.97
CA GLU A 400 7.29 23.52 -29.32
C GLU A 400 5.89 22.92 -29.51
N ARG A 401 5.76 21.63 -29.19
CA ARG A 401 4.58 20.81 -29.46
C ARG A 401 3.83 20.37 -28.21
N GLY A 402 3.95 21.11 -27.10
CA GLY A 402 3.18 20.84 -25.88
C GLY A 402 1.65 20.93 -26.05
N ASP A 403 1.15 21.43 -27.19
CA ASP A 403 -0.26 21.31 -27.60
C ASP A 403 -0.67 19.85 -27.86
N VAL A 404 0.25 19.01 -28.35
CA VAL A 404 -0.01 17.59 -28.63
C VAL A 404 0.81 16.63 -27.79
N VAL A 405 2.04 16.98 -27.37
CA VAL A 405 2.91 16.13 -26.56
C VAL A 405 2.61 16.41 -25.08
N ALA A 406 2.22 15.37 -24.34
CA ALA A 406 1.93 15.43 -22.92
C ALA A 406 3.22 15.35 -22.09
N GLN A 407 4.03 14.33 -22.35
CA GLN A 407 5.27 14.07 -21.63
C GLN A 407 6.16 13.11 -22.41
N ILE A 408 7.47 13.15 -22.16
CA ILE A 408 8.44 12.18 -22.68
C ILE A 408 9.28 11.67 -21.51
N TYR A 409 9.23 10.36 -21.28
CA TYR A 409 10.11 9.66 -20.34
C TYR A 409 11.27 9.05 -21.09
N ILE A 410 12.48 9.24 -20.59
CA ILE A 410 13.69 8.66 -21.16
C ILE A 410 14.16 7.58 -20.19
N ASP A 411 14.25 6.34 -20.66
CA ASP A 411 14.94 5.28 -19.95
C ASP A 411 16.43 5.41 -20.28
N GLU A 412 17.13 6.10 -19.38
CA GLU A 412 18.56 6.38 -19.50
C GLU A 412 19.42 5.11 -19.44
N ASN A 413 18.89 4.05 -18.84
CA ASN A 413 19.60 2.78 -18.72
C ASN A 413 19.53 1.96 -20.01
N LYS A 414 18.61 2.27 -20.92
CA LYS A 414 18.44 1.53 -22.19
C LYS A 414 18.61 2.42 -23.43
N GLY A 415 18.86 3.72 -23.24
CA GLY A 415 18.86 4.69 -24.34
C GLY A 415 17.56 4.68 -25.13
N THR A 416 16.42 4.49 -24.47
CA THR A 416 15.10 4.50 -25.10
C THR A 416 14.22 5.58 -24.50
N ALA A 417 13.13 5.93 -25.17
CA ALA A 417 12.14 6.83 -24.62
C ALA A 417 10.72 6.33 -24.88
N HIS A 418 9.80 6.78 -24.02
CA HIS A 418 8.38 6.62 -24.16
C HIS A 418 7.71 8.00 -24.21
N MET A 419 6.96 8.27 -25.26
CA MET A 419 6.29 9.54 -25.49
C MET A 419 4.78 9.41 -25.34
N PHE A 420 4.19 10.27 -24.53
CA PHE A 420 2.74 10.44 -24.41
C PHE A 420 2.30 11.60 -25.29
N HIS A 421 1.43 11.36 -26.26
CA HIS A 421 0.94 12.40 -27.18
C HIS A 421 -0.54 12.23 -27.51
N THR A 422 -1.20 13.28 -27.98
CA THR A 422 -2.60 13.18 -28.42
C THR A 422 -2.74 12.55 -29.80
N GLY A 423 -3.94 12.05 -30.12
CA GLY A 423 -4.24 11.50 -31.44
C GLY A 423 -4.22 12.53 -32.58
N ALA A 424 -3.97 13.81 -32.31
CA ALA A 424 -3.88 14.88 -33.31
C ALA A 424 -2.55 14.88 -34.10
N ALA A 425 -1.56 14.10 -33.66
CA ALA A 425 -0.29 13.92 -34.36
C ALA A 425 0.18 12.46 -34.24
N THR A 426 0.94 11.99 -35.22
CA THR A 426 1.54 10.64 -35.18
C THR A 426 2.96 10.68 -34.62
N ARG A 427 3.44 9.54 -34.12
CA ARG A 427 4.83 9.37 -33.70
C ARG A 427 5.81 9.77 -34.81
N GLU A 428 5.53 9.42 -36.06
CA GLU A 428 6.42 9.68 -37.20
C GLU A 428 6.57 11.18 -37.50
N GLN A 429 5.55 11.98 -37.18
CA GLN A 429 5.57 13.44 -37.30
C GLN A 429 6.34 14.12 -36.16
N LEU A 430 6.39 13.50 -34.98
CA LEU A 430 6.96 14.08 -33.75
C LEU A 430 8.40 13.61 -33.47
N VAL A 431 8.75 12.40 -33.92
CA VAL A 431 10.04 11.76 -33.63
C VAL A 431 10.97 11.82 -34.86
N PRO A 432 12.18 12.40 -34.74
CA PRO A 432 13.20 12.38 -35.79
C PRO A 432 13.51 10.98 -36.28
N SER A 433 13.76 10.80 -37.58
CA SER A 433 13.97 9.48 -38.20
C SER A 433 15.03 8.63 -37.51
N ALA A 434 16.13 9.26 -37.05
CA ALA A 434 17.22 8.59 -36.35
C ALA A 434 16.80 8.00 -34.98
N LEU A 435 15.81 8.61 -34.30
CA LEU A 435 15.38 8.22 -32.96
C LEU A 435 14.19 7.25 -32.96
N ARG A 436 13.45 7.14 -34.07
CA ARG A 436 12.23 6.31 -34.17
C ARG A 436 12.37 4.87 -33.69
N PRO A 437 13.48 4.14 -33.94
CA PRO A 437 13.64 2.78 -33.42
C PRO A 437 13.69 2.68 -31.90
N PHE A 438 13.97 3.80 -31.21
CA PHE A 438 14.21 3.86 -29.77
C PHE A 438 13.11 4.61 -29.00
N VAL A 439 12.09 5.08 -29.71
CA VAL A 439 10.96 5.81 -29.12
C VAL A 439 9.68 5.01 -29.31
N THR A 440 9.11 4.59 -28.19
CA THR A 440 7.74 4.08 -28.11
C THR A 440 6.79 5.23 -27.81
N ALA A 441 5.51 5.06 -28.15
CA ALA A 441 4.53 6.13 -27.99
C ALA A 441 3.17 5.58 -27.55
N GLN A 442 2.47 6.34 -26.72
CA GLN A 442 1.11 6.09 -26.28
C GLN A 442 0.24 7.32 -26.56
N ILE A 443 -0.98 7.07 -27.02
CA ILE A 443 -1.99 8.12 -27.22
C ILE A 443 -2.63 8.45 -25.87
N VAL A 444 -2.67 9.74 -25.53
CA VAL A 444 -3.33 10.27 -24.33
C VAL A 444 -4.35 11.36 -24.68
N PRO A 445 -5.32 11.66 -23.80
CA PRO A 445 -6.40 12.60 -24.13
C PRO A 445 -5.96 14.05 -24.34
N GLN A 446 -4.89 14.51 -23.66
CA GLN A 446 -4.50 15.92 -23.60
C GLN A 446 -2.99 16.12 -23.71
N GLY A 447 -2.56 17.19 -24.38
CA GLY A 447 -1.16 17.64 -24.41
C GLY A 447 -0.74 18.40 -23.15
N GLY A 448 0.56 18.54 -22.92
CA GLY A 448 1.12 19.07 -21.66
C GLY A 448 0.75 20.52 -21.39
N ARG A 449 0.54 21.32 -22.44
CA ARG A 449 0.11 22.71 -22.34
C ARG A 449 -1.33 22.84 -21.85
N ALA A 450 -2.22 21.93 -22.25
CA ALA A 450 -3.59 21.88 -21.76
C ALA A 450 -3.64 21.43 -20.29
N LEU A 451 -2.86 20.41 -19.94
CA LEU A 451 -2.74 19.92 -18.56
C LEU A 451 -2.19 21.00 -17.61
N SER A 452 -1.13 21.70 -18.02
CA SER A 452 -0.54 22.78 -17.21
C SER A 452 -1.52 23.93 -16.99
N ARG A 453 -2.26 24.34 -18.03
CA ARG A 453 -3.30 25.37 -17.88
C ARG A 453 -4.39 24.96 -16.90
N ALA A 454 -4.91 23.74 -17.00
CA ALA A 454 -5.94 23.29 -16.07
C ALA A 454 -5.45 23.17 -14.63
N ARG A 455 -4.18 22.79 -14.41
CA ARG A 455 -3.54 22.82 -13.09
C ARG A 455 -3.54 24.25 -12.53
N ASP A 456 -3.13 25.22 -13.33
CA ASP A 456 -3.04 26.62 -12.89
C ASP A 456 -4.44 27.21 -12.66
N ASP A 457 -5.40 26.89 -13.53
CA ASP A 457 -6.79 27.34 -13.42
C ASP A 457 -7.47 26.78 -12.17
N ILE A 458 -7.30 25.48 -11.87
CA ILE A 458 -7.90 24.89 -10.66
C ILE A 458 -7.21 25.41 -9.39
N ALA A 459 -5.89 25.63 -9.42
CA ALA A 459 -5.15 26.25 -8.31
C ALA A 459 -5.68 27.66 -8.00
N ALA A 460 -5.91 28.47 -9.03
CA ALA A 460 -6.45 29.83 -8.88
C ALA A 460 -7.87 29.81 -8.30
N GLN A 461 -8.74 28.92 -8.77
CA GLN A 461 -10.09 28.76 -8.23
C GLN A 461 -10.07 28.32 -6.77
N MET A 462 -9.23 27.34 -6.41
CA MET A 462 -9.07 26.88 -5.03
C MET A 462 -8.60 28.00 -4.10
N ALA A 463 -7.61 28.78 -4.51
CA ALA A 463 -7.12 29.92 -3.73
C ALA A 463 -8.22 30.97 -3.51
N GLN A 464 -9.00 31.31 -4.54
CA GLN A 464 -10.12 32.25 -4.43
C GLN A 464 -11.24 31.71 -3.52
N ALA A 465 -11.49 30.41 -3.57
CA ALA A 465 -12.50 29.73 -2.76
C ALA A 465 -12.03 29.37 -1.34
N SER A 466 -10.77 29.68 -0.98
CA SER A 466 -10.13 29.28 0.29
C SER A 466 -10.11 27.77 0.53
N LEU A 467 -9.95 26.99 -0.54
CA LEU A 467 -9.87 25.53 -0.52
C LEU A 467 -8.41 25.07 -0.45
N THR A 468 -8.17 23.99 0.30
CA THR A 468 -6.83 23.39 0.46
C THR A 468 -6.81 21.98 -0.14
N GLY A 469 -5.77 21.67 -0.93
CA GLY A 469 -5.56 20.34 -1.51
C GLY A 469 -4.28 20.28 -2.36
N ASP A 470 -3.76 19.07 -2.60
CA ASP A 470 -2.54 18.88 -3.39
C ASP A 470 -2.88 18.70 -4.87
N ILE A 471 -2.37 19.58 -5.72
CA ILE A 471 -2.63 19.54 -7.16
C ILE A 471 -1.41 18.99 -7.88
N TYR A 472 -1.62 18.04 -8.79
CA TYR A 472 -0.55 17.47 -9.60
C TYR A 472 -1.02 17.15 -11.02
N VAL A 473 -0.08 17.09 -11.96
CA VAL A 473 -0.33 16.67 -13.34
C VAL A 473 -0.02 15.19 -13.45
N GLU A 474 -0.95 14.39 -13.98
CA GLU A 474 -0.72 13.00 -14.32
C GLU A 474 -0.66 12.84 -15.85
N PRO A 475 0.54 12.94 -16.45
CA PRO A 475 0.69 12.93 -17.89
C PRO A 475 0.39 11.58 -18.56
N ILE A 476 0.47 10.46 -17.85
CA ILE A 476 0.23 9.12 -18.42
C ILE A 476 -1.28 8.93 -18.66
N GLY A 477 -2.09 9.24 -17.66
CA GLY A 477 -3.55 9.25 -17.77
C GLY A 477 -4.10 10.50 -18.48
N GLY A 478 -3.28 11.52 -18.69
CA GLY A 478 -3.65 12.77 -19.35
C GLY A 478 -4.69 13.58 -18.58
N TYR A 479 -4.51 13.73 -17.27
CA TYR A 479 -5.41 14.49 -16.39
C TYR A 479 -4.64 15.29 -15.33
N VAL A 480 -5.34 16.17 -14.62
CA VAL A 480 -4.85 16.88 -13.44
C VAL A 480 -5.53 16.28 -12.21
N GLY A 481 -4.76 15.77 -11.25
CA GLY A 481 -5.27 15.26 -9.98
C GLY A 481 -5.29 16.36 -8.90
N VAL A 482 -6.34 16.37 -8.08
CA VAL A 482 -6.46 17.24 -6.91
C VAL A 482 -6.77 16.37 -5.70
N ARG A 483 -5.81 16.19 -4.80
CA ARG A 483 -6.04 15.47 -3.54
C ARG A 483 -6.78 16.35 -2.57
N VAL A 484 -7.96 15.91 -2.16
CA VAL A 484 -8.88 16.69 -1.31
C VAL A 484 -8.94 16.10 0.10
N SER A 485 -8.70 16.94 1.10
CA SER A 485 -8.80 16.59 2.52
C SER A 485 -10.19 16.88 3.11
N ASP A 486 -10.84 17.96 2.64
CA ASP A 486 -12.21 18.34 3.00
C ASP A 486 -13.09 18.43 1.75
N LEU A 487 -13.70 17.30 1.40
CA LEU A 487 -14.55 17.20 0.23
C LEU A 487 -15.85 18.03 0.35
N ALA A 488 -16.36 18.23 1.57
CA ALA A 488 -17.59 18.98 1.80
C ALA A 488 -17.43 20.44 1.40
N SER A 489 -16.31 21.07 1.77
CA SER A 489 -15.99 22.43 1.35
C SER A 489 -15.86 22.56 -0.18
N PHE A 490 -15.29 21.56 -0.86
CA PHE A 490 -15.21 21.54 -2.33
C PHE A 490 -16.59 21.44 -2.98
N SER A 491 -17.46 20.55 -2.47
CA SER A 491 -18.84 20.43 -2.96
C SER A 491 -19.60 21.73 -2.79
N GLN A 492 -19.53 22.36 -1.62
CA GLN A 492 -20.19 23.63 -1.36
C GLN A 492 -19.70 24.72 -2.32
N ALA A 493 -18.39 24.85 -2.51
CA ALA A 493 -17.83 25.82 -3.46
C ALA A 493 -18.30 25.55 -4.90
N ALA A 494 -18.44 24.29 -5.30
CA ALA A 494 -18.93 23.94 -6.63
C ALA A 494 -20.42 24.26 -6.82
N VAL A 495 -21.26 23.94 -5.84
CA VAL A 495 -22.70 24.28 -5.84
C VAL A 495 -22.91 25.80 -5.89
N GLU A 496 -22.08 26.57 -5.18
CA GLU A 496 -22.10 28.04 -5.18
C GLU A 496 -21.50 28.66 -6.46
N GLY A 497 -20.99 27.84 -7.39
CA GLY A 497 -20.35 28.30 -8.62
C GLY A 497 -18.99 28.97 -8.42
N ARG A 498 -18.40 28.86 -7.22
CA ARG A 498 -17.04 29.34 -6.90
C ARG A 498 -15.94 28.39 -7.36
N LEU A 499 -16.31 27.15 -7.67
CA LEU A 499 -15.41 26.12 -8.18
C LEU A 499 -16.06 25.42 -9.39
N VAL A 500 -15.38 25.44 -10.52
CA VAL A 500 -15.74 24.69 -11.73
C VAL A 500 -14.62 23.70 -11.98
N ILE A 501 -14.97 22.41 -12.01
CA ILE A 501 -14.00 21.32 -12.20
C ILE A 501 -14.03 20.90 -13.68
N PRO A 502 -12.97 21.17 -14.46
CA PRO A 502 -12.89 20.77 -15.86
C PRO A 502 -12.96 19.24 -16.04
N PRO A 503 -13.40 18.73 -17.21
CA PRO A 503 -13.55 17.29 -17.45
C PRO A 503 -12.28 16.43 -17.25
N PHE A 504 -11.10 17.02 -17.38
CA PHE A 504 -9.81 16.36 -17.19
C PHE A 504 -9.11 16.77 -15.89
N VAL A 505 -9.83 17.43 -14.98
CA VAL A 505 -9.44 17.57 -13.58
C VAL A 505 -10.18 16.52 -12.77
N ARG A 506 -9.47 15.78 -11.93
CA ARG A 506 -10.00 14.70 -11.10
C ARG A 506 -9.79 15.03 -9.64
N LEU A 507 -10.85 14.92 -8.86
CA LEU A 507 -10.73 14.96 -7.41
C LEU A 507 -10.31 13.57 -6.93
N GLU A 508 -9.19 13.51 -6.24
CA GLU A 508 -8.70 12.32 -5.55
C GLU A 508 -9.02 12.47 -4.08
N MET A 509 -10.03 11.75 -3.64
CA MET A 509 -10.31 11.69 -2.22
C MET A 509 -9.22 10.86 -1.54
N ASP A 510 -8.49 11.49 -0.63
CA ASP A 510 -7.54 10.77 0.20
C ASP A 510 -8.32 9.69 0.95
N ASN A 511 -7.84 8.44 0.96
CA ASN A 511 -8.58 7.30 1.47
C ASN A 511 -8.93 7.50 2.96
N GLN A 512 -10.14 7.99 3.23
CA GLN A 512 -10.62 8.27 4.59
C GLN A 512 -10.99 6.99 5.37
N SER A 513 -10.50 5.82 4.94
CA SER A 513 -10.46 4.54 5.69
C SER A 513 -10.21 4.67 7.19
N ALA A 514 -9.43 5.65 7.64
CA ALA A 514 -9.21 5.91 9.06
C ALA A 514 -10.49 6.33 9.80
N VAL A 515 -11.38 7.13 9.19
CA VAL A 515 -12.69 7.50 9.75
C VAL A 515 -13.61 6.28 9.85
N TYR A 516 -13.48 5.32 8.93
CA TYR A 516 -14.32 4.11 8.88
C TYR A 516 -13.89 2.98 9.81
N ARG A 517 -12.73 3.10 10.50
CA ARG A 517 -12.19 2.05 11.38
C ARG A 517 -12.06 2.47 12.85
N GLN A 518 -12.37 3.72 13.18
CA GLN A 518 -12.21 4.23 14.54
C GLN A 518 -13.30 3.76 15.51
N ASP A 519 -14.51 3.48 15.03
CA ASP A 519 -15.65 3.10 15.87
C ASP A 519 -16.01 1.60 15.82
N ILE A 520 -15.34 0.82 14.97
CA ILE A 520 -15.48 -0.63 14.94
C ILE A 520 -14.54 -1.20 15.99
N ALA A 521 -15.10 -1.66 17.11
CA ALA A 521 -14.34 -2.38 18.12
C ALA A 521 -13.60 -3.56 17.46
N LEU A 522 -12.27 -3.62 17.63
CA LEU A 522 -11.48 -4.77 17.22
C LEU A 522 -12.09 -6.04 17.81
N ARG A 523 -12.44 -7.00 16.95
CA ARG A 523 -13.04 -8.26 17.41
C ARG A 523 -12.05 -9.00 18.29
N ARG A 524 -12.58 -9.63 19.34
CA ARG A 524 -11.81 -10.55 20.18
C ARG A 524 -11.31 -11.75 19.38
N ASP A 525 -12.11 -12.19 18.41
CA ASP A 525 -11.78 -13.22 17.43
C ASP A 525 -11.86 -12.63 16.01
N PRO A 526 -10.71 -12.42 15.34
CA PRO A 526 -10.66 -11.97 13.95
C PRO A 526 -11.30 -12.95 12.96
N GLU A 527 -11.28 -14.26 13.23
CA GLU A 527 -11.76 -15.32 12.33
C GLU A 527 -13.28 -15.48 12.37
N ALA A 528 -13.94 -14.98 13.42
CA ALA A 528 -15.39 -15.01 13.57
C ALA A 528 -16.13 -14.43 12.35
N ILE A 529 -15.47 -13.57 11.55
CA ILE A 529 -16.00 -13.00 10.31
C ILE A 529 -16.42 -14.09 9.29
N TRP A 530 -15.78 -15.26 9.34
CA TRP A 530 -15.97 -16.34 8.38
C TRP A 530 -17.02 -17.36 8.80
N TYR A 531 -17.30 -17.50 10.10
CA TYR A 531 -18.17 -18.56 10.63
C TYR A 531 -19.56 -18.63 9.97
N PRO A 532 -20.25 -17.51 9.69
CA PRO A 532 -21.53 -17.57 8.99
C PRO A 532 -21.43 -18.10 7.56
N LEU A 533 -20.28 -17.88 6.90
CA LEU A 533 -20.04 -18.40 5.55
C LEU A 533 -19.74 -19.90 5.61
N GLU A 534 -18.94 -20.35 6.58
CA GLU A 534 -18.61 -21.77 6.77
C GLU A 534 -19.82 -22.62 7.16
N ALA A 535 -20.80 -22.02 7.83
CA ALA A 535 -22.07 -22.65 8.15
C ALA A 535 -23.01 -22.79 6.93
N HIS A 536 -22.65 -22.24 5.76
CA HIS A 536 -23.46 -22.36 4.55
C HIS A 536 -23.56 -23.84 4.09
N PRO A 537 -24.76 -24.34 3.72
CA PRO A 537 -24.96 -25.76 3.42
C PRO A 537 -24.08 -26.28 2.26
N ASP A 538 -23.78 -25.42 1.28
CA ASP A 538 -22.95 -25.79 0.13
C ASP A 538 -21.44 -25.64 0.40
N PHE A 539 -21.01 -25.16 1.57
CA PHE A 539 -19.62 -24.76 1.82
C PHE A 539 -18.62 -25.87 1.48
N ALA A 540 -18.82 -27.06 2.05
CA ALA A 540 -17.93 -28.20 1.84
C ALA A 540 -17.88 -28.64 0.36
N ALA A 541 -19.00 -28.60 -0.34
CA ALA A 541 -19.08 -29.01 -1.73
C ALA A 541 -18.43 -28.00 -2.69
N ILE A 542 -18.68 -26.70 -2.48
CA ILE A 542 -18.02 -25.63 -3.22
C ILE A 542 -16.51 -25.71 -3.00
N ARG A 543 -16.06 -25.93 -1.76
CA ARG A 543 -14.65 -26.07 -1.45
C ARG A 543 -13.98 -27.23 -2.18
N ALA A 544 -14.63 -28.40 -2.20
CA ALA A 544 -14.12 -29.55 -2.94
C ALA A 544 -13.99 -29.24 -4.44
N LEU A 545 -14.96 -28.52 -5.00
CA LEU A 545 -14.94 -28.08 -6.40
C LEU A 545 -13.80 -27.08 -6.68
N VAL A 546 -13.57 -26.14 -5.76
CA VAL A 546 -12.48 -25.16 -5.85
C VAL A 546 -11.11 -25.84 -5.80
N ALA A 547 -10.90 -26.75 -4.85
CA ALA A 547 -9.63 -27.47 -4.69
C ALA A 547 -9.23 -28.25 -5.95
N GLU A 548 -10.22 -28.72 -6.72
CA GLU A 548 -9.99 -29.45 -7.96
C GLU A 548 -9.88 -28.56 -9.20
N THR A 549 -10.17 -27.26 -9.11
CA THR A 549 -10.18 -26.35 -10.26
C THR A 549 -8.83 -25.64 -10.41
N PRO A 550 -8.04 -25.92 -11.48
CA PRO A 550 -6.80 -25.20 -11.72
C PRO A 550 -7.05 -23.73 -12.04
N ILE A 551 -6.26 -22.85 -11.44
CA ILE A 551 -6.31 -21.39 -11.59
C ILE A 551 -4.95 -20.87 -12.04
N MET A 552 -4.93 -19.77 -12.79
CA MET A 552 -3.70 -19.21 -13.35
C MET A 552 -2.93 -18.42 -12.28
N ARG A 553 -1.77 -18.95 -11.87
CA ARG A 553 -0.84 -18.34 -10.91
C ARG A 553 0.45 -17.86 -11.60
N PRO A 554 1.04 -16.74 -11.16
CA PRO A 554 2.36 -16.32 -11.62
C PRO A 554 3.45 -17.21 -11.01
N GLU A 555 4.31 -17.76 -11.86
CA GLU A 555 5.56 -18.42 -11.48
C GLU A 555 6.71 -17.44 -11.72
N PRO A 556 7.57 -17.19 -10.72
CA PRO A 556 8.76 -16.36 -10.90
C PRO A 556 9.69 -16.96 -11.97
N PRO A 557 10.53 -16.14 -12.62
CA PRO A 557 11.48 -16.62 -13.62
C PRO A 557 12.44 -17.66 -13.03
N ARG A 558 12.73 -18.71 -13.81
CA ARG A 558 13.72 -19.73 -13.43
C ARG A 558 15.15 -19.17 -13.55
N PRO A 559 16.18 -19.80 -12.96
CA PRO A 559 17.56 -19.40 -13.18
C PRO A 559 17.90 -19.28 -14.68
N GLY A 560 18.28 -18.08 -15.11
CA GLY A 560 18.56 -17.75 -16.52
C GLY A 560 17.39 -17.16 -17.31
N GLU A 561 16.20 -17.06 -16.73
CA GLU A 561 15.04 -16.36 -17.28
C GLU A 561 14.87 -14.98 -16.62
N ILE A 562 14.29 -14.02 -17.33
CA ILE A 562 14.04 -12.65 -16.85
C ILE A 562 12.55 -12.30 -16.78
N GLU A 563 11.68 -13.14 -17.34
CA GLU A 563 10.23 -12.96 -17.34
C GLU A 563 9.55 -14.09 -16.56
N GLY A 564 8.65 -13.72 -15.65
CA GLY A 564 7.75 -14.71 -15.02
C GLY A 564 6.72 -15.23 -16.03
N ARG A 565 6.16 -16.41 -15.76
CA ARG A 565 5.15 -17.04 -16.62
C ARG A 565 3.90 -17.39 -15.83
N LEU A 566 2.77 -17.50 -16.51
CA LEU A 566 1.53 -17.95 -15.89
C LEU A 566 1.36 -19.46 -16.08
N ILE A 567 1.08 -20.16 -15.00
CA ILE A 567 0.82 -21.60 -15.02
C ILE A 567 -0.51 -21.90 -14.32
N ALA A 568 -1.24 -22.86 -14.88
CA ALA A 568 -2.43 -23.39 -14.25
C ALA A 568 -2.03 -24.33 -13.12
N GLN A 569 -2.41 -24.00 -11.89
CA GLN A 569 -2.15 -24.82 -10.72
C GLN A 569 -3.42 -24.95 -9.88
N LYS A 570 -3.61 -26.09 -9.23
CA LYS A 570 -4.66 -26.23 -8.23
C LYS A 570 -4.37 -25.27 -7.06
N PRO A 571 -5.38 -24.58 -6.51
CA PRO A 571 -5.18 -23.77 -5.33
C PRO A 571 -4.67 -24.65 -4.17
N SER A 572 -3.87 -24.06 -3.29
CA SER A 572 -3.58 -24.72 -2.01
C SER A 572 -4.89 -24.93 -1.24
N PRO A 573 -4.91 -25.84 -0.25
CA PRO A 573 -6.11 -26.02 0.56
C PRO A 573 -6.56 -24.75 1.32
N ALA A 574 -5.62 -23.86 1.67
CA ALA A 574 -5.86 -22.50 2.16
C ALA A 574 -6.42 -21.56 1.09
N GLY A 575 -5.83 -21.54 -0.10
CA GLY A 575 -6.37 -20.76 -1.23
C GLY A 575 -7.79 -21.20 -1.60
N SER A 576 -8.05 -22.50 -1.48
CA SER A 576 -9.39 -23.07 -1.69
C SER A 576 -10.38 -22.62 -0.62
N LEU A 577 -9.95 -22.55 0.64
CA LEU A 577 -10.76 -22.02 1.75
C LEU A 577 -11.15 -20.57 1.49
N GLN A 578 -10.14 -19.72 1.24
CA GLN A 578 -10.33 -18.30 1.03
C GLN A 578 -11.24 -18.01 -0.18
N GLN A 579 -11.02 -18.70 -1.31
CA GLN A 579 -11.90 -18.58 -2.47
C GLN A 579 -13.33 -19.02 -2.15
N THR A 580 -13.50 -20.09 -1.37
CA THR A 580 -14.83 -20.57 -0.96
C THR A 580 -15.54 -19.53 -0.11
N HIS A 581 -14.86 -18.90 0.87
CA HIS A 581 -15.41 -17.79 1.64
C HIS A 581 -15.91 -16.68 0.72
N PHE A 582 -15.09 -16.23 -0.24
CA PHE A 582 -15.51 -15.18 -1.16
C PHE A 582 -16.70 -15.57 -2.05
N LEU A 583 -16.69 -16.78 -2.62
CA LEU A 583 -17.80 -17.26 -3.45
C LEU A 583 -19.13 -17.23 -2.67
N ILE A 584 -19.11 -17.65 -1.42
CA ILE A 584 -20.30 -17.66 -0.55
C ILE A 584 -20.66 -16.24 -0.08
N ALA A 585 -19.67 -15.40 0.22
CA ALA A 585 -19.90 -13.99 0.52
C ALA A 585 -20.58 -13.26 -0.66
N PHE A 586 -20.24 -13.61 -1.90
CA PHE A 586 -20.92 -13.13 -3.11
C PHE A 586 -22.26 -13.84 -3.40
N GLY A 587 -22.70 -14.75 -2.52
CA GLY A 587 -23.99 -15.43 -2.60
C GLY A 587 -24.05 -16.60 -3.57
N ARG A 588 -22.91 -17.18 -3.97
CA ARG A 588 -22.88 -18.31 -4.91
C ARG A 588 -23.27 -19.61 -4.20
N SER A 589 -24.22 -20.32 -4.82
CA SER A 589 -24.54 -21.70 -4.44
C SER A 589 -23.80 -22.69 -5.34
N LEU A 590 -23.69 -23.95 -4.92
CA LEU A 590 -23.07 -25.00 -5.73
C LEU A 590 -23.80 -25.14 -7.07
N ARG A 591 -25.14 -25.21 -7.02
CA ARG A 591 -26.01 -25.30 -8.19
C ARG A 591 -25.77 -24.17 -9.20
N GLU A 592 -25.57 -22.94 -8.72
CA GLU A 592 -25.29 -21.80 -9.58
C GLU A 592 -23.91 -21.91 -10.24
N ILE A 593 -22.88 -22.31 -9.48
CA ILE A 593 -21.53 -22.51 -10.01
C ILE A 593 -21.55 -23.60 -11.10
N GLU A 594 -22.18 -24.74 -10.84
CA GLU A 594 -22.28 -25.84 -11.81
C GLU A 594 -23.04 -25.43 -13.09
N ALA A 595 -24.17 -24.73 -12.95
CA ALA A 595 -24.95 -24.24 -14.08
C ALA A 595 -24.16 -23.27 -14.96
N LEU A 596 -23.44 -22.32 -14.34
CA LEU A 596 -22.60 -21.36 -15.06
C LEU A 596 -21.44 -22.08 -15.77
N ARG A 597 -20.77 -23.02 -15.10
CA ARG A 597 -19.67 -23.80 -15.69
C ARG A 597 -20.14 -24.63 -16.89
N ALA A 598 -21.32 -25.23 -16.81
CA ALA A 598 -21.93 -25.95 -17.93
C ALA A 598 -22.20 -25.03 -19.14
N ALA A 599 -22.43 -23.74 -18.91
CA ALA A 599 -22.59 -22.71 -19.94
C ALA A 599 -21.25 -22.07 -20.37
N GLY A 600 -20.11 -22.53 -19.86
CA GLY A 600 -18.78 -22.00 -20.21
C GLY A 600 -18.31 -20.80 -19.38
N PHE A 601 -19.01 -20.47 -18.29
CA PHE A 601 -18.67 -19.37 -17.39
C PHE A 601 -18.25 -19.93 -16.03
N ASP A 602 -17.01 -19.72 -15.60
CA ASP A 602 -16.50 -20.29 -14.34
C ASP A 602 -16.36 -19.22 -13.25
N PRO A 603 -17.25 -19.19 -12.23
CA PRO A 603 -17.14 -18.24 -11.12
C PRO A 603 -15.86 -18.37 -10.30
N ILE A 604 -15.24 -19.55 -10.24
CA ILE A 604 -14.01 -19.80 -9.46
C ILE A 604 -12.84 -19.06 -10.11
N THR A 605 -12.69 -19.18 -11.43
CA THR A 605 -11.63 -18.46 -12.16
C THR A 605 -11.91 -16.97 -12.20
N ALA A 606 -13.18 -16.57 -12.35
CA ALA A 606 -13.59 -15.16 -12.34
C ALA A 606 -13.22 -14.44 -11.03
N GLN A 607 -13.34 -15.13 -9.89
CA GLN A 607 -12.93 -14.61 -8.58
C GLN A 607 -11.42 -14.35 -8.51
N GLU A 608 -10.59 -15.25 -9.04
CA GLU A 608 -9.13 -15.07 -9.07
C GLU A 608 -8.70 -13.97 -10.05
N ASP A 609 -9.41 -13.82 -11.17
CA ASP A 609 -9.17 -12.76 -12.14
C ASP A 609 -9.48 -11.35 -11.61
N MET A 610 -10.12 -11.25 -10.43
CA MET A 610 -10.28 -9.98 -9.73
C MET A 610 -8.95 -9.28 -9.40
N ASN A 611 -7.83 -10.02 -9.38
CA ASN A 611 -6.49 -9.50 -9.15
C ASN A 611 -5.82 -8.96 -10.43
N GLY A 612 -6.54 -8.15 -11.21
CA GLY A 612 -6.00 -7.42 -12.37
C GLY A 612 -6.20 -8.07 -13.74
N ARG A 613 -7.04 -9.11 -13.87
CA ARG A 613 -7.38 -9.77 -15.14
C ARG A 613 -8.88 -9.72 -15.47
N GLN A 614 -9.60 -8.77 -14.87
CA GLN A 614 -11.05 -8.71 -14.99
C GLN A 614 -11.52 -8.36 -16.41
N THR A 615 -12.47 -9.14 -16.89
CA THR A 615 -13.32 -8.88 -18.06
C THR A 615 -14.71 -8.47 -17.60
N VAL A 616 -15.54 -7.98 -18.52
CA VAL A 616 -16.96 -7.67 -18.23
C VAL A 616 -17.69 -8.93 -17.75
N GLN A 617 -17.43 -10.07 -18.38
CA GLN A 617 -18.06 -11.34 -18.04
C GLN A 617 -17.65 -11.83 -16.66
N THR A 618 -16.35 -11.80 -16.33
CA THR A 618 -15.87 -12.25 -15.00
C THR A 618 -16.40 -11.37 -13.87
N ARG A 619 -16.51 -10.05 -14.08
CA ARG A 619 -17.19 -9.15 -13.14
C ARG A 619 -18.68 -9.46 -12.97
N ALA A 620 -19.33 -9.86 -14.07
CA ALA A 620 -20.74 -10.23 -14.01
C ALA A 620 -20.98 -11.53 -13.20
N LEU A 621 -19.98 -12.41 -13.14
CA LEU A 621 -20.04 -13.66 -12.36
C LEU A 621 -19.91 -13.47 -10.84
N VAL A 622 -19.50 -12.29 -10.35
CA VAL A 622 -19.44 -12.00 -8.91
C VAL A 622 -20.63 -11.17 -8.42
N ALA A 623 -21.27 -10.37 -9.29
CA ALA A 623 -22.49 -9.62 -8.95
C ALA A 623 -23.73 -10.50 -8.89
N SER A 624 -24.62 -10.31 -7.90
CA SER A 624 -25.91 -11.00 -7.84
C SER A 624 -26.87 -10.39 -8.86
N ASP A 625 -27.03 -9.07 -8.80
CA ASP A 625 -27.84 -8.26 -9.71
C ASP A 625 -26.94 -7.26 -10.47
N ILE A 626 -27.20 -7.09 -11.77
CA ILE A 626 -26.63 -6.01 -12.59
C ILE A 626 -27.79 -5.26 -13.22
N VAL A 627 -27.94 -3.99 -12.89
CA VAL A 627 -29.09 -3.18 -13.29
C VAL A 627 -28.66 -1.84 -13.87
N VAL A 628 -29.48 -1.32 -14.77
CA VAL A 628 -29.51 0.13 -15.03
C VAL A 628 -30.57 0.71 -14.11
N ALA A 629 -30.20 1.69 -13.29
CA ALA A 629 -31.11 2.30 -12.33
C ALA A 629 -30.96 3.82 -12.26
N GLU A 630 -32.04 4.48 -11.88
CA GLU A 630 -32.07 5.92 -11.62
C GLU A 630 -32.05 6.17 -10.12
N SER A 631 -31.22 7.09 -9.67
CA SER A 631 -31.25 7.51 -8.27
C SER A 631 -32.55 8.28 -7.97
N VAL A 632 -33.25 7.88 -6.91
CA VAL A 632 -34.52 8.52 -6.49
C VAL A 632 -34.40 9.17 -5.11
N GLY A 633 -33.38 8.85 -4.33
CA GLY A 633 -33.10 9.51 -3.06
C GLY A 633 -31.74 9.15 -2.51
N ILE A 634 -31.13 10.09 -1.79
CA ILE A 634 -29.80 9.99 -1.20
C ILE A 634 -29.93 10.44 0.25
N ASP A 635 -29.48 9.62 1.17
CA ASP A 635 -29.35 10.00 2.58
C ASP A 635 -27.90 9.82 3.00
N ILE A 636 -27.16 10.92 3.01
CA ILE A 636 -25.72 10.95 3.34
C ILE A 636 -25.44 10.76 4.82
N ALA A 637 -26.46 10.83 5.68
CA ALA A 637 -26.35 10.75 7.14
C ALA A 637 -27.18 9.58 7.72
N ASP A 638 -27.42 8.54 6.92
CA ASP A 638 -28.11 7.31 7.33
C ASP A 638 -27.15 6.34 8.06
N SER A 639 -26.61 6.79 9.19
CA SER A 639 -25.77 5.94 10.04
C SER A 639 -26.62 4.83 10.68
N GLY A 640 -26.20 3.58 10.50
CA GLY A 640 -26.87 2.40 11.05
C GLY A 640 -25.93 1.53 11.87
N SER A 641 -26.50 0.57 12.62
CA SER A 641 -25.70 -0.46 13.31
C SER A 641 -24.95 -1.38 12.35
N ASP A 642 -25.29 -1.38 11.06
CA ASP A 642 -24.72 -2.22 10.01
C ASP A 642 -23.33 -1.77 9.54
N GLY A 643 -22.78 -0.68 10.10
CA GLY A 643 -21.41 -0.20 9.86
C GLY A 643 -21.26 0.77 8.68
N PHE A 644 -22.31 0.94 7.87
CA PHE A 644 -22.36 1.86 6.74
C PHE A 644 -22.85 3.26 7.17
N SER A 645 -22.52 4.29 6.38
CA SER A 645 -22.75 5.69 6.77
C SER A 645 -23.89 6.35 6.00
N SER A 646 -24.25 5.82 4.83
CA SER A 646 -25.30 6.40 3.98
C SER A 646 -26.11 5.34 3.25
N SER A 647 -27.23 5.78 2.68
CA SER A 647 -28.03 4.98 1.77
C SER A 647 -28.43 5.74 0.50
N VAL A 648 -28.59 4.96 -0.58
CA VAL A 648 -29.17 5.43 -1.84
C VAL A 648 -30.34 4.53 -2.22
N ARG A 649 -31.45 5.17 -2.61
CA ARG A 649 -32.61 4.52 -3.22
C ARG A 649 -32.52 4.64 -4.72
N TRP A 650 -32.72 3.51 -5.39
CA TRP A 650 -32.60 3.35 -6.83
C TRP A 650 -33.91 2.83 -7.40
N ARG A 651 -34.38 3.40 -8.50
CA ARG A 651 -35.46 2.85 -9.30
C ARG A 651 -34.87 2.10 -10.48
N VAL A 652 -35.15 0.80 -10.58
CA VAL A 652 -34.64 -0.05 -11.66
C VAL A 652 -35.30 0.35 -12.98
N VAL A 653 -34.47 0.68 -13.97
CA VAL A 653 -34.90 0.97 -15.35
C VAL A 653 -34.77 -0.27 -16.22
N GLU A 654 -33.72 -1.05 -15.98
CA GLU A 654 -33.41 -2.25 -16.77
C GLU A 654 -32.64 -3.27 -15.91
N VAL A 655 -32.83 -4.55 -16.20
CA VAL A 655 -32.12 -5.65 -15.55
C VAL A 655 -31.25 -6.32 -16.60
N LEU A 656 -29.93 -6.22 -16.42
CA LEU A 656 -28.95 -6.89 -17.28
C LEU A 656 -28.67 -8.31 -16.79
N LYS A 657 -28.66 -8.50 -15.46
CA LYS A 657 -28.47 -9.79 -14.80
C LYS A 657 -29.19 -9.81 -13.45
N GLY A 658 -29.68 -10.97 -13.04
CA GLY A 658 -30.22 -11.21 -11.70
C GLY A 658 -31.74 -11.32 -11.68
N SER A 659 -32.33 -10.97 -10.53
CA SER A 659 -33.74 -11.17 -10.18
C SER A 659 -34.47 -9.87 -9.82
N ALA A 660 -33.79 -8.72 -9.91
CA ALA A 660 -34.44 -7.42 -9.78
C ALA A 660 -35.61 -7.26 -10.76
N SER A 661 -36.55 -6.36 -10.45
CA SER A 661 -37.72 -6.08 -11.29
C SER A 661 -37.66 -4.66 -11.84
N VAL A 662 -37.93 -4.49 -13.13
CA VAL A 662 -38.07 -3.16 -13.75
C VAL A 662 -39.17 -2.36 -13.04
N GLY A 663 -38.88 -1.10 -12.73
CA GLY A 663 -39.75 -0.21 -11.95
C GLY A 663 -39.67 -0.42 -10.43
N GLY A 664 -39.02 -1.49 -9.96
CA GLY A 664 -38.81 -1.75 -8.54
C GLY A 664 -37.83 -0.78 -7.90
N GLU A 665 -37.92 -0.63 -6.57
CA GLU A 665 -36.96 0.14 -5.77
C GLU A 665 -35.89 -0.81 -5.17
N LEU A 666 -34.62 -0.46 -5.34
CA LEU A 666 -33.49 -1.08 -4.65
C LEU A 666 -32.90 -0.10 -3.63
N ARG A 667 -32.38 -0.64 -2.53
CA ARG A 667 -31.71 0.15 -1.50
C ARG A 667 -30.27 -0.29 -1.35
N GLN A 668 -29.35 0.65 -1.55
CA GLN A 668 -27.92 0.42 -1.44
C GLN A 668 -27.37 1.09 -0.19
N ARG A 669 -26.50 0.38 0.55
CA ARG A 669 -25.66 0.95 1.60
C ARG A 669 -24.29 1.29 1.06
N LEU A 670 -23.73 2.42 1.50
CA LEU A 670 -22.41 2.89 1.09
C LEU A 670 -21.57 3.24 2.32
N ALA A 671 -20.26 3.02 2.20
CA ALA A 671 -19.30 3.44 3.21
C ALA A 671 -19.25 4.97 3.29
N SER A 672 -19.31 5.65 2.13
CA SER A 672 -19.37 7.11 2.01
C SER A 672 -20.51 7.69 2.82
N GLY A 673 -20.33 8.90 3.35
CA GLY A 673 -21.35 9.59 4.14
C GLY A 673 -20.77 10.34 5.34
N GLU A 674 -21.66 10.97 6.10
CA GLU A 674 -21.32 11.68 7.33
C GLU A 674 -21.19 10.68 8.49
N ARG A 675 -20.12 10.83 9.27
CA ARG A 675 -19.89 10.05 10.48
C ARG A 675 -19.35 10.95 11.58
N THR A 676 -19.79 10.70 12.80
CA THR A 676 -19.31 11.43 13.98
C THR A 676 -18.17 10.62 14.60
N ASP A 677 -16.98 11.21 14.70
CA ASP A 677 -15.80 10.58 15.30
C ASP A 677 -15.93 10.46 16.84
N GLU A 678 -15.00 9.75 17.49
CA GLU A 678 -14.99 9.58 18.95
C GLU A 678 -14.89 10.93 19.72
N ALA A 679 -14.39 11.98 19.07
CA ALA A 679 -14.32 13.32 19.62
C ALA A 679 -15.63 14.12 19.44
N GLY A 680 -16.66 13.51 18.86
CA GLY A 680 -17.95 14.14 18.61
C GLY A 680 -17.99 15.03 17.37
N VAL A 681 -16.99 14.98 16.50
CA VAL A 681 -16.92 15.80 15.28
C VAL A 681 -17.49 15.03 14.11
N THR A 682 -18.54 15.56 13.48
CA THR A 682 -19.10 15.02 12.25
C THR A 682 -18.25 15.40 11.05
N ARG A 683 -17.85 14.40 10.25
CA ARG A 683 -17.06 14.56 9.03
C ARG A 683 -17.66 13.73 7.91
N TYR A 684 -17.58 14.21 6.68
CA TYR A 684 -17.93 13.43 5.49
C TYR A 684 -16.72 12.60 5.03
N GLY A 685 -16.93 11.29 4.89
CA GLY A 685 -16.00 10.38 4.23
C GLY A 685 -16.47 9.95 2.85
N GLN A 686 -15.51 9.66 1.96
CA GLN A 686 -15.77 9.01 0.67
C GLN A 686 -15.05 7.66 0.57
N GLY A 687 -15.75 6.62 0.09
CA GLY A 687 -15.19 5.37 -0.40
C GLY A 687 -14.67 5.47 -1.84
N MET A 688 -13.50 4.90 -2.13
CA MET A 688 -12.79 5.10 -3.42
C MET A 688 -13.54 4.60 -4.66
N ASP A 689 -14.35 3.56 -4.54
CA ASP A 689 -15.07 2.94 -5.67
C ASP A 689 -16.60 3.17 -5.56
N GLU A 690 -17.00 4.20 -4.83
CA GLU A 690 -18.40 4.61 -4.65
C GLU A 690 -18.69 5.92 -5.40
N PRO A 691 -19.94 6.15 -5.84
CA PRO A 691 -20.34 7.43 -6.41
C PRO A 691 -20.17 8.55 -5.40
N VAL A 692 -19.89 9.76 -5.88
CA VAL A 692 -19.81 10.94 -5.02
C VAL A 692 -21.22 11.30 -4.59
N LEU A 693 -21.49 11.35 -3.29
CA LEU A 693 -22.85 11.65 -2.80
C LEU A 693 -23.11 13.14 -2.64
N LEU A 694 -22.03 13.93 -2.55
CA LEU A 694 -22.10 15.37 -2.42
C LEU A 694 -22.34 16.04 -3.78
N PRO A 695 -23.28 17.00 -3.88
CA PRO A 695 -23.66 17.64 -5.14
C PRO A 695 -22.55 18.55 -5.71
N GLY A 696 -22.66 18.89 -7.00
CA GLY A 696 -21.77 19.84 -7.68
C GLY A 696 -20.39 19.29 -8.04
N LEU A 697 -20.05 18.08 -7.59
CA LEU A 697 -18.77 17.42 -7.89
C LEU A 697 -18.86 16.52 -9.13
N PRO A 698 -17.74 16.25 -9.83
CA PRO A 698 -17.71 15.26 -10.90
C PRO A 698 -18.16 13.89 -10.41
N ASN A 699 -18.95 13.19 -11.24
CA ASN A 699 -19.56 11.90 -10.88
C ASN A 699 -20.43 11.96 -9.61
N ALA A 700 -20.88 13.15 -9.21
CA ALA A 700 -21.91 13.28 -8.20
C ALA A 700 -23.19 12.57 -8.63
N LEU A 701 -23.80 11.93 -7.67
CA LEU A 701 -25.07 11.25 -7.82
C LEU A 701 -26.17 12.31 -7.77
N GLU A 702 -26.71 12.62 -8.95
CA GLU A 702 -27.80 13.60 -9.11
C GLU A 702 -29.13 12.84 -9.18
N PRO A 703 -30.19 13.26 -8.47
CA PRO A 703 -31.51 12.64 -8.61
C PRO A 703 -31.93 12.54 -10.08
N GLY A 704 -32.32 11.33 -10.51
CA GLY A 704 -32.70 11.03 -11.90
C GLY A 704 -31.54 10.70 -12.83
N SER A 705 -30.29 10.78 -12.39
CA SER A 705 -29.16 10.27 -13.17
C SER A 705 -29.23 8.75 -13.29
N ARG A 706 -28.84 8.22 -14.46
CA ARG A 706 -28.86 6.77 -14.78
C ARG A 706 -27.49 6.14 -14.54
N TRP A 707 -27.48 4.97 -13.92
CA TRP A 707 -26.29 4.26 -13.51
C TRP A 707 -26.37 2.77 -13.80
N VAL A 708 -25.25 2.18 -14.20
CA VAL A 708 -25.02 0.73 -14.18
C VAL A 708 -24.49 0.36 -12.80
N LEU A 709 -25.18 -0.54 -12.11
CA LEU A 709 -24.86 -0.98 -10.76
C LEU A 709 -24.63 -2.49 -10.73
N HIS A 710 -23.53 -2.91 -10.09
CA HIS A 710 -23.21 -4.30 -9.81
C HIS A 710 -23.44 -4.56 -8.32
N LEU A 711 -24.53 -5.22 -7.96
CA LEU A 711 -25.02 -5.27 -6.59
C LEU A 711 -25.07 -6.69 -6.04
N SER A 712 -24.89 -6.83 -4.73
CA SER A 712 -25.09 -8.09 -4.01
C SER A 712 -25.68 -7.86 -2.62
N ASP A 713 -26.74 -8.61 -2.31
CA ASP A 713 -27.39 -8.62 -0.99
C ASP A 713 -26.72 -9.62 -0.05
N ALA A 714 -26.22 -10.75 -0.56
CA ALA A 714 -25.38 -11.67 0.20
C ALA A 714 -24.11 -10.97 0.71
N LEU A 715 -23.46 -10.19 -0.16
CA LEU A 715 -22.28 -9.42 0.23
C LEU A 715 -22.63 -8.36 1.27
N TYR A 716 -23.80 -7.73 1.18
CA TYR A 716 -24.26 -6.80 2.21
C TYR A 716 -24.40 -7.48 3.58
N ARG A 717 -25.00 -8.66 3.64
CA ARG A 717 -25.13 -9.42 4.90
C ARG A 717 -23.77 -9.77 5.50
N HIS A 718 -22.82 -10.20 4.67
CA HIS A 718 -21.48 -10.48 5.13
C HIS A 718 -20.75 -9.19 5.58
N MET A 719 -20.80 -8.12 4.80
CA MET A 719 -20.12 -6.87 5.13
C MET A 719 -20.72 -6.18 6.36
N SER A 720 -22.03 -6.20 6.54
CA SER A 720 -22.68 -5.73 7.77
C SER A 720 -22.30 -6.60 8.97
N PHE A 721 -22.21 -7.92 8.78
CA PHE A 721 -21.65 -8.80 9.80
C PHE A 721 -20.19 -8.50 10.11
N VAL A 722 -19.36 -8.06 9.15
CA VAL A 722 -17.94 -7.69 9.34
C VAL A 722 -17.76 -6.32 9.99
N GLN A 723 -18.62 -5.36 9.65
CA GLN A 723 -18.49 -3.98 10.12
C GLN A 723 -19.28 -3.73 11.41
N GLY A 724 -20.54 -4.17 11.47
CA GLY A 724 -21.45 -3.94 12.58
C GLY A 724 -21.53 -5.08 13.61
N GLY A 725 -21.14 -6.29 13.23
CA GLY A 725 -21.17 -7.47 14.10
C GLY A 725 -22.40 -8.37 13.90
N GLU A 726 -22.57 -9.36 14.78
CA GLU A 726 -23.67 -10.32 14.68
C GLU A 726 -25.05 -9.64 14.78
N GLY A 727 -25.95 -9.98 13.84
CA GLY A 727 -27.30 -9.40 13.80
C GLY A 727 -27.36 -7.93 13.37
N ALA A 728 -26.23 -7.32 12.97
CA ALA A 728 -26.18 -5.90 12.61
C ALA A 728 -26.86 -5.56 11.28
N ALA A 729 -27.06 -6.56 10.41
CA ALA A 729 -27.74 -6.39 9.13
C ALA A 729 -29.16 -5.85 9.32
N ARG A 730 -29.51 -4.83 8.53
CA ARG A 730 -30.87 -4.28 8.52
C ARG A 730 -31.86 -5.33 8.02
N THR A 731 -33.04 -5.37 8.64
CA THR A 731 -34.08 -6.38 8.35
C THR A 731 -35.27 -5.79 7.58
N GLU A 732 -35.36 -4.46 7.52
CA GLU A 732 -36.39 -3.71 6.84
C GLU A 732 -36.14 -3.62 5.32
N GLY A 733 -36.50 -4.69 4.62
CA GLY A 733 -36.41 -4.80 3.16
C GLY A 733 -35.10 -5.39 2.65
N LYS A 734 -34.92 -5.40 1.31
CA LYS A 734 -33.70 -5.91 0.66
C LYS A 734 -32.67 -4.79 0.57
N TRP A 735 -31.54 -4.99 1.22
CA TRP A 735 -30.38 -4.09 1.20
C TRP A 735 -29.24 -4.70 0.41
N LEU A 736 -28.55 -3.87 -0.36
CA LEU A 736 -27.47 -4.27 -1.25
C LEU A 736 -26.23 -3.41 -1.02
N VAL A 737 -25.08 -3.93 -1.41
CA VAL A 737 -23.84 -3.16 -1.58
C VAL A 737 -23.31 -3.38 -2.99
N ALA A 738 -22.46 -2.46 -3.46
CA ALA A 738 -21.72 -2.69 -4.69
C ALA A 738 -20.76 -3.87 -4.49
N THR A 739 -20.60 -4.70 -5.52
CA THR A 739 -19.47 -5.64 -5.55
C THR A 739 -18.17 -4.87 -5.85
N SER A 740 -17.06 -5.57 -6.00
CA SER A 740 -15.76 -4.99 -6.38
C SER A 740 -15.74 -4.31 -7.76
N THR A 741 -16.88 -4.18 -8.45
CA THR A 741 -17.01 -3.42 -9.69
C THR A 741 -17.57 -2.04 -9.37
N PRO A 742 -16.82 -0.96 -9.67
CA PRO A 742 -17.28 0.40 -9.43
C PRO A 742 -18.57 0.69 -10.22
N PRO A 743 -19.55 1.40 -9.64
CA PRO A 743 -20.71 1.91 -10.37
C PRO A 743 -20.28 2.76 -11.57
N ALA A 744 -21.10 2.75 -12.63
CA ALA A 744 -20.84 3.54 -13.83
C ALA A 744 -22.01 4.47 -14.16
N ARG A 745 -21.74 5.75 -14.36
CA ARG A 745 -22.76 6.73 -14.80
C ARG A 745 -22.98 6.56 -16.31
N LEU A 746 -24.23 6.51 -16.74
CA LEU A 746 -24.56 6.59 -18.17
C LEU A 746 -24.56 8.06 -18.61
N ASP A 747 -23.86 8.35 -19.69
CA ASP A 747 -23.93 9.66 -20.36
C ASP A 747 -25.07 9.72 -21.39
N ALA A 748 -25.16 10.84 -22.12
CA ALA A 748 -26.22 11.06 -23.10
C ALA A 748 -26.14 10.13 -24.32
N ASP A 749 -24.98 9.52 -24.56
CA ASP A 749 -24.74 8.57 -25.66
C ASP A 749 -24.88 7.11 -25.19
N ASP A 750 -25.44 6.89 -23.99
CA ASP A 750 -25.55 5.58 -23.32
C ASP A 750 -24.19 4.88 -23.15
N ILE A 751 -23.12 5.65 -22.95
CA ILE A 751 -21.81 5.11 -22.57
C ILE A 751 -21.73 5.04 -21.04
N ALA A 752 -21.51 3.84 -20.52
CA ALA A 752 -21.26 3.60 -19.10
C ALA A 752 -19.84 4.04 -18.75
N ARG A 753 -19.72 5.06 -17.90
CA ARG A 753 -18.46 5.64 -17.41
C ARG A 753 -18.27 5.32 -15.94
N PRO A 754 -17.38 4.37 -15.59
CA PRO A 754 -17.11 3.99 -14.20
C PRO A 754 -16.59 5.17 -13.37
N VAL A 755 -16.92 5.17 -12.06
CA VAL A 755 -16.43 6.20 -11.13
C VAL A 755 -14.93 6.13 -10.91
N SER A 756 -14.33 4.94 -11.06
CA SER A 756 -12.88 4.74 -11.04
C SER A 756 -12.35 4.37 -12.43
N LEU A 757 -11.04 4.46 -12.64
CA LEU A 757 -10.41 4.36 -13.97
C LEU A 757 -10.47 2.98 -14.62
N TYR A 758 -11.08 2.01 -13.95
CA TYR A 758 -11.13 0.64 -14.39
C TYR A 758 -12.48 0.03 -13.98
N PRO A 759 -13.28 -0.49 -14.93
CA PRO A 759 -12.95 -0.74 -16.33
C PRO A 759 -12.98 0.53 -17.19
N GLU A 760 -12.52 0.42 -18.44
CA GLU A 760 -12.68 1.49 -19.43
C GLU A 760 -14.17 1.73 -19.75
N PRO A 761 -14.54 2.95 -20.19
CA PRO A 761 -15.91 3.23 -20.63
C PRO A 761 -16.38 2.27 -21.72
N MET A 762 -17.63 1.83 -21.63
CA MET A 762 -18.22 0.86 -22.57
C MET A 762 -19.63 1.28 -22.94
N SER A 763 -20.06 1.02 -24.17
CA SER A 763 -21.44 1.29 -24.56
C SER A 763 -22.40 0.35 -23.81
N LEU A 764 -23.60 0.84 -23.47
CA LEU A 764 -24.61 0.00 -22.83
C LEU A 764 -25.03 -1.19 -23.71
N VAL A 765 -24.92 -1.06 -25.04
CA VAL A 765 -25.19 -2.15 -25.99
C VAL A 765 -24.16 -3.27 -25.84
N ASP A 766 -22.86 -2.94 -25.87
CA ASP A 766 -21.79 -3.94 -25.72
C ASP A 766 -21.87 -4.63 -24.34
N LEU A 767 -22.20 -3.85 -23.31
CA LEU A 767 -22.40 -4.37 -21.96
C LEU A 767 -23.54 -5.40 -21.91
N ARG A 768 -24.69 -5.11 -22.54
CA ARG A 768 -25.81 -6.05 -22.67
C ARG A 768 -25.39 -7.31 -23.39
N GLU A 769 -24.75 -7.18 -24.54
CA GLU A 769 -24.32 -8.33 -25.35
C GLU A 769 -23.34 -9.22 -24.58
N ALA A 770 -22.42 -8.64 -23.82
CA ALA A 770 -21.46 -9.39 -23.02
C ALA A 770 -22.10 -10.14 -21.85
N ILE A 771 -23.16 -9.59 -21.24
CA ILE A 771 -23.81 -10.15 -20.04
C ILE A 771 -24.95 -11.13 -20.38
N ALA A 772 -25.65 -10.93 -21.51
CA ALA A 772 -26.83 -11.71 -21.89
C ALA A 772 -26.64 -13.25 -21.85
N PRO A 773 -25.49 -13.82 -22.27
CA PRO A 773 -25.25 -15.27 -22.16
C PRO A 773 -25.27 -15.78 -20.71
N ILE A 774 -24.76 -15.00 -19.75
CA ILE A 774 -24.72 -15.36 -18.32
C ILE A 774 -26.15 -15.35 -17.76
N GLN A 775 -26.93 -14.30 -18.06
CA GLN A 775 -28.34 -14.25 -17.64
C GLN A 775 -29.15 -15.41 -18.23
N THR A 776 -28.93 -15.75 -19.50
CA THR A 776 -29.60 -16.87 -20.17
C THR A 776 -29.28 -18.21 -19.49
N ALA A 777 -28.03 -18.41 -19.07
CA ALA A 777 -27.62 -19.61 -18.34
C ALA A 777 -28.35 -19.72 -16.98
N LEU A 778 -28.46 -18.61 -16.25
CA LEU A 778 -29.18 -18.56 -14.97
C LEU A 778 -30.68 -18.82 -15.14
N VAL A 779 -31.32 -18.24 -16.17
CA VAL A 779 -32.74 -18.48 -16.49
C VAL A 779 -32.97 -19.94 -16.86
N SER A 780 -32.10 -20.49 -17.72
CA SER A 780 -32.21 -21.88 -18.19
C SER A 780 -32.05 -22.90 -17.06
N ALA A 781 -31.26 -22.57 -16.04
CA ALA A 781 -31.08 -23.36 -14.84
C ALA A 781 -32.20 -23.16 -13.78
N GLY A 782 -33.18 -22.28 -14.04
CA GLY A 782 -34.23 -21.93 -13.08
C GLY A 782 -33.68 -21.31 -11.80
N LEU A 783 -32.61 -20.52 -11.92
CA LEU A 783 -32.00 -19.77 -10.81
C LEU A 783 -32.55 -18.34 -10.73
N VAL A 784 -32.99 -17.79 -11.85
CA VAL A 784 -33.66 -16.48 -11.96
C VAL A 784 -34.85 -16.59 -12.91
N GLU A 785 -35.85 -15.73 -12.72
CA GLU A 785 -36.98 -15.66 -13.65
C GLU A 785 -36.54 -14.97 -14.96
N GLY A 786 -37.08 -15.43 -16.09
CA GLY A 786 -36.84 -14.79 -17.38
C GLY A 786 -37.47 -13.39 -17.41
N ALA A 787 -36.72 -12.39 -17.89
CA ALA A 787 -37.27 -11.05 -18.12
C ALA A 787 -38.43 -11.15 -19.13
N GLN A 788 -39.60 -10.64 -18.75
CA GLN A 788 -40.72 -10.39 -19.68
C GLN A 788 -40.56 -9.05 -20.38
#